data_AF-A0A942GF27-F1
#
_entry.id   AF-A0A942GF27-F1
#
_cell.length_a   1.000
_cell.length_b   1.000
_cell.length_c   1.000
_cell.angle_alpha   90.00
_cell.angle_beta   90.00
_cell.angle_gamma   90.00
#
_symmetry.space_group_name_H-M   'P 1'
#
loop_
_entity.id
_entity.type
_entity.pdbx_description
1 polymer ?
#
loop_
_entity_poly.entity_id
_entity_poly.type
_entity_poly.pdbx_seq_one_letter_code
_entity_poly.pdbx_strand_id
1 'polypeptide(L)'
;MKKLSVLFSIIIMGLFIMNCSPEQKQDDFKYVTEQFADLRIQRYKVPGFEDLTLRQKTLLYYLYQAALSGRDIIWDQNYKHNLYVRRTLEGIVNTYSGDKTTPEFAKFIEYTKRVWFSNGIHHHYSNKKFTPEFSKEYFRQLIAGSDEYLLPLQSGEMIDDLINKLLPILFDPNVDPLKVNQDPKADLVKTSAVNFYEGVTQKEVENYYARIINPDDPQPVSYGLNSKLIKEDGQVVEKYWKWRGMYHAAIQKIVFWLRKALDYTESDQQKKTLELLIEYYETGDLKKWDEYNIEWVKDANSIIDVVNGFIETYNDPLGYRANYESVVSFKDMEATKRIKAISDNAQWFEDNSSIMPEHKKKNVTGISAKVITVVVESGDASPSTPIGINLPNADWIRKEYGSKSVNLGNIVYSYNKAAETSGLLEEFAFSKEEIDRAKKYSALASDLHTDMHEVIGHGSGQLNPGVGQPNETLKNYASSLEETRADLVALYFIMDQKLVDIGVMPSLETGKTEYDSYIRNGLMVQLARIEPGANIEQTHMRNRQAISKWVYERGKPDNVIEKKVKDGKTYFVINDYDKLKNLFGQLLKEIQRIKSEGDYDAGKNFIETYGVKVDQEIHKEVLERYKKLNIAPYAGFINPKLVPVMEGEKIIDVKIEYPEDFMEQMLFYSKEYSFLQTYN
;
A
#
# COMPACT_ATOMS: atom_id res chain seq x y z
N MET A 1 1.31 28.62 -89.61
CA MET A 1 2.13 27.39 -89.69
C MET A 1 2.73 27.12 -88.33
N LYS A 2 2.67 25.86 -87.90
CA LYS A 2 3.20 25.25 -86.66
C LYS A 2 2.48 25.58 -85.35
N LYS A 3 1.58 24.64 -85.02
CA LYS A 3 1.05 24.31 -83.68
C LYS A 3 2.22 24.04 -82.71
N LEU A 4 2.13 24.58 -81.49
CA LEU A 4 2.89 24.07 -80.35
C LEU A 4 1.89 23.70 -79.25
N SER A 5 1.99 22.44 -78.84
CA SER A 5 1.10 21.72 -77.95
C SER A 5 1.16 22.24 -76.51
N VAL A 6 -0.03 22.35 -75.92
CA VAL A 6 -0.29 22.56 -74.50
C VAL A 6 0.15 21.33 -73.72
N LEU A 7 1.01 21.50 -72.70
CA LEU A 7 1.13 20.57 -71.58
C LEU A 7 0.87 21.35 -70.29
N PHE A 8 -0.31 21.12 -69.72
CA PHE A 8 -0.69 21.58 -68.38
C PHE A 8 -0.04 20.64 -67.37
N SER A 9 0.84 21.15 -66.51
CA SER A 9 1.27 20.46 -65.29
C SER A 9 0.79 21.30 -64.11
N ILE A 10 -0.30 20.85 -63.49
CA ILE A 10 -0.82 21.37 -62.23
C ILE A 10 0.02 20.73 -61.12
N ILE A 11 0.86 21.52 -60.47
CA ILE A 11 1.52 21.13 -59.22
C ILE A 11 0.46 21.25 -58.11
N ILE A 12 -0.13 20.11 -57.72
CA ILE A 12 -0.92 20.01 -56.49
C ILE A 12 0.07 19.91 -55.33
N MET A 13 0.19 21.01 -54.60
CA MET A 13 0.94 21.07 -53.35
C MET A 13 0.10 20.40 -52.26
N GLY A 14 0.27 19.09 -52.09
CA GLY A 14 -0.32 18.34 -51.00
C GLY A 14 0.37 18.67 -49.68
N LEU A 15 -0.31 19.43 -48.82
CA LEU A 15 0.02 19.54 -47.40
C LEU A 15 -0.21 18.19 -46.72
N PHE A 16 0.86 17.39 -46.58
CA PHE A 16 0.90 16.29 -45.65
C PHE A 16 1.00 16.88 -44.23
N ILE A 17 -0.13 16.96 -43.53
CA ILE A 17 -0.13 17.10 -42.08
C ILE A 17 0.32 15.74 -41.54
N MET A 18 1.62 15.59 -41.28
CA MET A 18 2.13 14.47 -40.50
C MET A 18 1.53 14.58 -39.10
N ASN A 19 0.52 13.76 -38.85
CA ASN A 19 -0.04 13.53 -37.54
C ASN A 19 1.03 12.81 -36.71
N CYS A 20 1.92 13.57 -36.08
CA CYS A 20 2.89 13.06 -35.11
C CYS A 20 2.10 12.59 -33.87
N SER A 21 1.58 11.38 -33.92
CA SER A 21 1.26 10.65 -32.71
C SER A 21 2.60 10.32 -32.05
N PRO A 22 2.86 10.71 -30.80
CA PRO A 22 4.08 10.30 -30.11
C PRO A 22 4.12 8.77 -30.10
N GLU A 23 5.17 8.19 -30.68
CA GLU A 23 5.50 6.78 -30.53
C GLU A 23 5.48 6.44 -29.04
N GLN A 24 4.52 5.61 -28.60
CA GLN A 24 4.57 5.03 -27.27
C GLN A 24 5.84 4.18 -27.20
N LYS A 25 6.88 4.69 -26.54
CA LYS A 25 8.05 3.89 -26.20
C LYS A 25 7.56 2.64 -25.49
N GLN A 26 7.91 1.48 -26.05
CA GLN A 26 7.61 0.18 -25.46
C GLN A 26 8.29 0.11 -24.08
N ASP A 27 7.51 -0.16 -23.04
CA ASP A 27 8.04 -0.33 -21.69
C ASP A 27 8.54 -1.77 -21.51
N ASP A 28 9.86 -1.97 -21.64
CA ASP A 28 10.50 -3.29 -21.49
C ASP A 28 10.80 -3.65 -20.01
N PHE A 29 10.29 -2.88 -19.04
CA PHE A 29 10.52 -3.15 -17.63
C PHE A 29 9.76 -4.38 -17.14
N LYS A 30 10.49 -5.33 -16.54
CA LYS A 30 9.93 -6.54 -15.94
C LYS A 30 9.35 -6.22 -14.56
N TYR A 31 8.05 -5.90 -14.52
CA TYR A 31 7.31 -5.60 -13.27
C TYR A 31 7.12 -6.80 -12.34
N VAL A 32 7.16 -8.04 -12.85
CA VAL A 32 6.97 -9.26 -12.05
C VAL A 32 8.22 -10.11 -12.21
N THR A 33 8.91 -10.38 -11.10
CA THR A 33 10.20 -11.07 -11.14
C THR A 33 10.07 -12.56 -10.95
N GLU A 34 9.37 -12.96 -9.89
CA GLU A 34 9.21 -14.34 -9.46
C GLU A 34 7.92 -14.55 -8.65
N GLN A 35 7.56 -15.82 -8.44
CA GLN A 35 6.44 -16.24 -7.59
C GLN A 35 6.85 -17.51 -6.84
N PHE A 36 6.56 -17.57 -5.55
CA PHE A 36 6.82 -18.73 -4.68
C PHE A 36 5.74 -18.80 -3.60
N ALA A 37 5.39 -20.00 -3.14
CA ALA A 37 4.25 -20.22 -2.27
C ALA A 37 2.99 -19.44 -2.73
N ASP A 38 2.48 -18.54 -1.90
CA ASP A 38 1.33 -17.65 -2.13
C ASP A 38 1.73 -16.19 -2.40
N LEU A 39 2.99 -15.95 -2.75
CA LEU A 39 3.61 -14.63 -2.88
C LEU A 39 4.09 -14.36 -4.30
N ARG A 40 3.66 -13.23 -4.87
CA ARG A 40 4.13 -12.70 -6.16
C ARG A 40 5.06 -11.52 -5.93
N ILE A 41 6.31 -11.63 -6.39
CA ILE A 41 7.28 -10.55 -6.24
C ILE A 41 7.24 -9.63 -7.46
N GLN A 42 7.12 -8.35 -7.18
CA GLN A 42 7.02 -7.28 -8.15
C GLN A 42 8.17 -6.28 -8.01
N ARG A 43 8.28 -5.40 -9.00
CA ARG A 43 9.19 -4.25 -9.02
C ARG A 43 8.41 -3.00 -9.39
N TYR A 44 8.90 -1.85 -8.96
CA TYR A 44 8.33 -0.56 -9.33
C TYR A 44 9.40 0.39 -9.87
N LYS A 45 8.98 1.29 -10.77
CA LYS A 45 9.81 2.40 -11.25
C LYS A 45 9.67 3.59 -10.33
N VAL A 46 10.64 4.51 -10.39
CA VAL A 46 10.60 5.80 -9.68
C VAL A 46 10.54 6.94 -10.71
N PRO A 47 9.41 7.10 -11.43
CA PRO A 47 9.30 8.10 -12.50
C PRO A 47 9.53 9.52 -11.97
N GLY A 48 10.29 10.32 -12.72
CA GLY A 48 10.63 11.71 -12.37
C GLY A 48 11.87 11.84 -11.48
N PHE A 49 12.48 10.74 -11.03
CA PHE A 49 13.71 10.78 -10.22
C PHE A 49 14.86 11.46 -10.96
N GLU A 50 15.01 11.19 -12.27
CA GLU A 50 16.10 11.74 -13.09
C GLU A 50 16.02 13.26 -13.22
N ASP A 51 14.81 13.82 -13.19
CA ASP A 51 14.53 15.27 -13.33
C ASP A 51 14.78 16.05 -12.03
N LEU A 52 14.99 15.37 -10.90
CA LEU A 52 15.29 16.01 -9.63
C LEU A 52 16.66 16.67 -9.63
N THR A 53 16.76 17.80 -8.92
CA THR A 53 18.04 18.48 -8.71
C THR A 53 19.01 17.60 -7.90
N LEU A 54 20.32 17.85 -8.02
CA LEU A 54 21.32 17.13 -7.21
C LEU A 54 21.05 17.25 -5.70
N ARG A 55 20.58 18.41 -5.22
CA ARG A 55 20.21 18.63 -3.82
C ARG A 55 19.08 17.68 -3.40
N GLN A 56 18.03 17.57 -4.20
CA GLN A 56 16.90 16.68 -3.96
C GLN A 56 17.28 15.20 -4.02
N LYS A 57 18.07 14.80 -5.03
CA LYS A 57 18.62 13.44 -5.13
C LYS A 57 19.46 13.07 -3.91
N THR A 58 20.26 14.01 -3.42
CA THR A 58 21.08 13.83 -2.22
C THR A 58 20.22 13.72 -0.95
N LEU A 59 19.19 14.55 -0.82
CA LEU A 59 18.21 14.44 0.27
C LEU A 59 17.54 13.05 0.26
N LEU A 60 17.00 12.63 -0.90
CA LEU A 60 16.41 11.30 -1.07
C LEU A 60 17.38 10.17 -0.72
N TYR A 61 18.64 10.29 -1.12
CA TYR A 61 19.65 9.30 -0.77
C TYR A 61 19.85 9.17 0.75
N TYR A 62 19.97 10.28 1.48
CA TYR A 62 20.11 10.20 2.93
C TYR A 62 18.85 9.69 3.63
N LEU A 63 17.66 10.10 3.18
CA LEU A 63 16.40 9.55 3.70
C LEU A 63 16.26 8.06 3.37
N TYR A 64 16.68 7.62 2.19
CA TYR A 64 16.75 6.21 1.79
C TYR A 64 17.64 5.40 2.75
N GLN A 65 18.81 5.93 3.10
CA GLN A 65 19.71 5.29 4.06
C GLN A 65 19.10 5.24 5.48
N ALA A 66 18.41 6.30 5.90
CA ALA A 66 17.69 6.33 7.17
C ALA A 66 16.56 5.28 7.21
N ALA A 67 15.76 5.18 6.15
CA ALA A 67 14.65 4.23 6.05
C ALA A 67 15.11 2.77 6.25
N LEU A 68 16.09 2.33 5.44
CA LEU A 68 16.61 0.97 5.50
C LEU A 68 17.34 0.66 6.81
N SER A 69 17.86 1.67 7.52
CA SER A 69 18.58 1.46 8.78
C SER A 69 17.72 0.90 9.91
N GLY A 70 16.39 1.01 9.83
CA GLY A 70 15.49 0.41 10.79
C GLY A 70 14.97 -0.98 10.42
N ARG A 71 15.44 -1.59 9.32
CA ARG A 71 14.94 -2.91 8.86
C ARG A 71 14.89 -3.96 9.96
N ASP A 72 15.95 -4.10 10.76
CA ASP A 72 15.99 -5.13 11.82
C ASP A 72 14.95 -4.92 12.94
N ILE A 73 14.46 -3.69 13.13
CA ILE A 73 13.52 -3.36 14.20
C ILE A 73 12.21 -4.13 14.03
N ILE A 74 11.62 -4.12 12.82
CA ILE A 74 10.35 -4.82 12.57
C ILE A 74 10.50 -6.35 12.73
N TRP A 75 11.68 -6.89 12.43
CA TRP A 75 11.95 -8.32 12.61
C TRP A 75 11.89 -8.70 14.09
N ASP A 76 12.57 -7.93 14.95
CA ASP A 76 12.55 -8.16 16.39
C ASP A 76 11.18 -7.89 17.00
N GLN A 77 10.48 -6.83 16.58
CA GLN A 77 9.11 -6.51 16.99
C GLN A 77 8.13 -7.65 16.65
N ASN A 78 8.24 -8.25 15.46
CA ASN A 78 7.33 -9.31 15.03
C ASN A 78 7.47 -10.60 15.84
N TYR A 79 8.68 -10.93 16.33
CA TYR A 79 8.92 -12.08 17.21
C TYR A 79 10.38 -12.09 17.70
N LYS A 80 10.60 -12.31 19.00
CA LYS A 80 11.91 -12.22 19.65
C LYS A 80 13.01 -13.13 19.09
N HIS A 81 12.65 -14.19 18.36
CA HIS A 81 13.60 -15.13 17.76
C HIS A 81 13.83 -14.89 16.27
N ASN A 82 13.15 -13.92 15.65
CA ASN A 82 13.20 -13.72 14.20
C ASN A 82 14.60 -13.40 13.67
N LEU A 83 15.39 -12.58 14.37
CA LEU A 83 16.77 -12.28 13.94
C LEU A 83 17.68 -13.52 14.05
N TYR A 84 17.48 -14.37 15.07
CA TYR A 84 18.20 -15.65 15.20
C TYR A 84 17.84 -16.63 14.08
N VAL A 85 16.56 -16.74 13.76
CA VAL A 85 16.08 -17.56 12.64
C VAL A 85 16.63 -17.02 11.32
N ARG A 86 16.41 -15.74 11.02
CA ARG A 86 16.82 -15.10 9.76
C ARG A 86 18.30 -15.30 9.47
N ARG A 87 19.16 -15.00 10.45
CA ARG A 87 20.62 -15.12 10.32
C ARG A 87 21.06 -16.57 10.11
N THR A 88 20.37 -17.53 10.72
CA THR A 88 20.64 -18.96 10.47
C THR A 88 20.29 -19.34 9.03
N LEU A 89 19.10 -18.94 8.55
CA LEU A 89 18.68 -19.22 7.18
C LEU A 89 19.64 -18.56 6.17
N GLU A 90 20.05 -17.32 6.42
CA GLU A 90 21.01 -16.58 5.59
C GLU A 90 22.40 -17.22 5.59
N GLY A 91 22.89 -17.66 6.75
CA GLY A 91 24.13 -18.42 6.88
C GLY A 91 24.11 -19.68 6.02
N ILE A 92 22.99 -20.43 6.05
CA ILE A 92 22.79 -21.62 5.22
C ILE A 92 22.78 -21.25 3.73
N VAL A 93 21.99 -20.26 3.32
CA VAL A 93 21.91 -19.82 1.91
C VAL A 93 23.29 -19.49 1.35
N ASN A 94 24.07 -18.71 2.11
CA ASN A 94 25.38 -18.22 1.70
C ASN A 94 26.45 -19.32 1.64
N THR A 95 26.42 -20.31 2.54
CA THR A 95 27.60 -21.16 2.80
C THR A 95 27.36 -22.65 2.72
N TYR A 96 26.11 -23.11 2.65
CA TYR A 96 25.83 -24.55 2.52
C TYR A 96 26.58 -25.13 1.32
N SER A 97 27.39 -26.15 1.59
CA SER A 97 28.32 -26.75 0.63
C SER A 97 27.80 -28.03 -0.03
N GLY A 98 26.65 -28.54 0.42
CA GLY A 98 25.98 -29.69 -0.18
C GLY A 98 25.20 -29.36 -1.46
N ASP A 99 24.46 -30.35 -1.95
CA ASP A 99 23.72 -30.24 -3.21
C ASP A 99 22.48 -29.32 -3.10
N LYS A 100 22.56 -28.16 -3.78
CA LYS A 100 21.50 -27.14 -3.85
C LYS A 100 20.46 -27.39 -4.94
N THR A 101 20.57 -28.49 -5.70
CA THR A 101 19.63 -28.84 -6.78
C THR A 101 18.51 -29.79 -6.33
N THR A 102 18.55 -30.22 -5.06
CA THR A 102 17.56 -31.14 -4.48
C THR A 102 16.19 -30.47 -4.26
N PRO A 103 15.08 -31.22 -4.38
CA PRO A 103 13.74 -30.71 -4.06
C PRO A 103 13.61 -30.18 -2.62
N GLU A 104 14.27 -30.82 -1.67
CA GLU A 104 14.29 -30.40 -0.26
C GLU A 104 15.00 -29.06 -0.08
N PHE A 105 16.10 -28.80 -0.80
CA PHE A 105 16.76 -27.50 -0.80
C PHE A 105 15.86 -26.42 -1.41
N ALA A 106 15.13 -26.74 -2.48
CA ALA A 106 14.15 -25.82 -3.05
C ALA A 106 13.06 -25.45 -2.04
N LYS A 107 12.57 -26.41 -1.23
CA LYS A 107 11.63 -26.16 -0.13
C LYS A 107 12.23 -25.32 1.00
N PHE A 108 13.51 -25.50 1.31
CA PHE A 108 14.24 -24.64 2.23
C PHE A 108 14.33 -23.18 1.71
N ILE A 109 14.65 -22.98 0.43
CA ILE A 109 14.70 -21.66 -0.20
C ILE A 109 13.31 -21.00 -0.20
N GLU A 110 12.25 -21.74 -0.56
CA GLU A 110 10.87 -21.24 -0.51
C GLU A 110 10.49 -20.78 0.91
N TYR A 111 10.79 -21.58 1.95
CA TYR A 111 10.58 -21.18 3.35
C TYR A 111 11.36 -19.93 3.72
N THR A 112 12.64 -19.86 3.33
CA THR A 112 13.50 -18.69 3.60
C THR A 112 12.96 -17.42 2.95
N LYS A 113 12.49 -17.52 1.70
CA LYS A 113 11.88 -16.40 0.99
C LYS A 113 10.57 -15.94 1.65
N ARG A 114 9.74 -16.85 2.16
CA ARG A 114 8.53 -16.50 2.94
C ARG A 114 8.88 -15.77 4.24
N VAL A 115 9.95 -16.19 4.92
CA VAL A 115 10.46 -15.54 6.13
C VAL A 115 10.95 -14.12 5.83
N TRP A 116 11.73 -13.93 4.76
CA TRP A 116 12.13 -12.60 4.28
C TRP A 116 10.95 -11.71 3.91
N PHE A 117 9.97 -12.24 3.19
CA PHE A 117 8.79 -11.49 2.78
C PHE A 117 7.93 -11.04 3.97
N SER A 118 7.83 -11.87 5.01
CA SER A 118 6.92 -11.59 6.13
C SER A 118 7.61 -10.91 7.32
N ASN A 119 8.87 -10.53 7.17
CA ASN A 119 9.70 -9.99 8.26
C ASN A 119 9.67 -10.90 9.52
N GLY A 120 9.66 -12.23 9.33
CA GLY A 120 9.52 -13.20 10.41
C GLY A 120 8.93 -14.56 9.99
N ILE A 121 8.78 -15.47 10.95
CA ILE A 121 8.31 -16.85 10.71
C ILE A 121 6.79 -17.02 10.66
N HIS A 122 6.05 -15.92 10.69
CA HIS A 122 4.59 -15.91 10.63
C HIS A 122 4.12 -15.23 9.36
N HIS A 123 3.01 -15.71 8.82
CA HIS A 123 2.40 -15.18 7.62
C HIS A 123 2.00 -13.70 7.83
N HIS A 124 2.51 -12.82 6.97
CA HIS A 124 2.28 -11.37 7.04
C HIS A 124 0.79 -10.97 7.16
N TYR A 125 -0.10 -11.63 6.41
CA TYR A 125 -1.55 -11.40 6.45
C TYR A 125 -2.31 -12.20 7.52
N SER A 126 -2.24 -13.54 7.51
CA SER A 126 -3.06 -14.40 8.38
C SER A 126 -2.53 -14.56 9.81
N ASN A 127 -1.34 -14.02 10.12
CA ASN A 127 -0.63 -14.16 11.40
C ASN A 127 -0.21 -15.60 11.77
N LYS A 128 -0.55 -16.63 10.99
CA LYS A 128 -0.20 -18.02 11.30
C LYS A 128 1.28 -18.30 11.11
N LYS A 129 1.88 -19.07 12.01
CA LYS A 129 3.27 -19.56 11.86
C LYS A 129 3.41 -20.43 10.62
N PHE A 130 4.51 -20.27 9.89
CA PHE A 130 4.83 -21.14 8.77
C PHE A 130 5.15 -22.56 9.24
N THR A 131 4.73 -23.54 8.44
CA THR A 131 5.16 -24.93 8.60
C THR A 131 6.25 -25.23 7.57
N PRO A 132 7.48 -25.60 7.99
CA PRO A 132 8.51 -26.04 7.06
C PRO A 132 8.08 -27.28 6.27
N GLU A 133 8.32 -27.28 4.95
CA GLU A 133 8.02 -28.41 4.05
C GLU A 133 9.25 -29.29 3.78
N PHE A 134 10.25 -29.22 4.66
CA PHE A 134 11.42 -30.09 4.71
C PHE A 134 11.53 -30.70 6.11
N SER A 135 12.24 -31.81 6.26
CA SER A 135 12.32 -32.50 7.56
C SER A 135 13.22 -31.79 8.56
N LYS A 136 13.00 -32.06 9.86
CA LYS A 136 13.90 -31.61 10.95
C LYS A 136 15.32 -32.13 10.72
N GLU A 137 15.44 -33.37 10.25
CA GLU A 137 16.71 -34.04 9.97
C GLU A 137 17.45 -33.34 8.82
N TYR A 138 16.73 -32.94 7.77
CA TYR A 138 17.33 -32.17 6.68
C TYR A 138 17.78 -30.78 7.15
N PHE A 139 17.01 -30.10 7.98
CA PHE A 139 17.42 -28.81 8.55
C PHE A 139 18.70 -28.91 9.38
N ARG A 140 18.86 -30.00 10.16
CA ARG A 140 20.12 -30.29 10.86
C ARG A 140 21.29 -30.46 9.90
N GLN A 141 21.09 -31.20 8.80
CA GLN A 141 22.11 -31.39 7.77
C GLN A 141 22.50 -30.07 7.10
N LEU A 142 21.53 -29.19 6.82
CA LEU A 142 21.80 -27.86 6.26
C LEU A 142 22.69 -27.05 7.20
N ILE A 143 22.36 -26.98 8.50
CA ILE A 143 23.16 -26.27 9.50
C ILE A 143 24.57 -26.87 9.59
N ALA A 144 24.69 -28.19 9.69
CA ALA A 144 25.98 -28.87 9.83
C ALA A 144 26.86 -28.78 8.56
N GLY A 145 26.25 -28.61 7.39
CA GLY A 145 26.94 -28.45 6.10
C GLY A 145 27.27 -27.00 5.74
N SER A 146 27.01 -26.06 6.65
CA SER A 146 27.25 -24.63 6.49
C SER A 146 28.43 -24.15 7.33
N ASP A 147 28.94 -22.97 6.98
CA ASP A 147 30.03 -22.34 7.70
C ASP A 147 29.54 -21.81 9.07
N GLU A 148 30.07 -22.38 10.15
CA GLU A 148 29.70 -22.01 11.51
C GLU A 148 29.97 -20.53 11.83
N TYR A 149 30.94 -19.90 11.17
CA TYR A 149 31.27 -18.49 11.39
C TYR A 149 30.20 -17.53 10.86
N LEU A 150 29.34 -17.98 9.95
CA LEU A 150 28.21 -17.21 9.44
C LEU A 150 26.87 -17.62 10.07
N LEU A 151 26.88 -18.50 11.09
CA LEU A 151 25.72 -18.82 11.90
C LEU A 151 25.65 -17.92 13.15
N PRO A 152 24.45 -17.60 13.66
CA PRO A 152 24.28 -16.63 14.74
C PRO A 152 24.53 -17.25 16.13
N LEU A 153 25.59 -18.06 16.30
CA LEU A 153 25.95 -18.68 17.58
C LEU A 153 26.15 -17.60 18.66
N GLN A 154 25.45 -17.73 19.78
CA GLN A 154 25.66 -16.84 20.93
C GLN A 154 26.91 -17.25 21.72
N SER A 155 27.37 -16.39 22.63
CA SER A 155 28.56 -16.67 23.43
C SER A 155 28.41 -18.00 24.19
N GLY A 156 29.28 -18.97 23.88
CA GLY A 156 29.27 -20.30 24.47
C GLY A 156 28.31 -21.31 23.82
N GLU A 157 27.55 -20.94 22.79
CA GLU A 157 26.71 -21.88 22.03
C GLU A 157 27.55 -22.69 21.02
N MET A 158 27.23 -23.98 20.91
CA MET A 158 27.68 -24.86 19.82
C MET A 158 26.57 -25.02 18.77
N ILE A 159 26.91 -25.63 17.62
CA ILE A 159 25.94 -25.93 16.55
C ILE A 159 24.74 -26.74 17.07
N ASP A 160 24.97 -27.70 17.97
CA ASP A 160 23.89 -28.50 18.55
C ASP A 160 22.93 -27.64 19.41
N ASP A 161 23.43 -26.61 20.10
CA ASP A 161 22.58 -25.69 20.86
C ASP A 161 21.69 -24.87 19.93
N LEU A 162 22.26 -24.37 18.83
CA LEU A 162 21.53 -23.66 17.78
C LEU A 162 20.40 -24.52 17.21
N ILE A 163 20.73 -25.76 16.84
CA ILE A 163 19.76 -26.73 16.34
C ILE A 163 18.66 -26.96 17.39
N ASN A 164 19.03 -27.28 18.63
CA ASN A 164 18.08 -27.62 19.68
C ASN A 164 17.13 -26.47 20.03
N LYS A 165 17.60 -25.22 19.91
CA LYS A 165 16.76 -24.02 20.10
C LYS A 165 15.82 -23.78 18.92
N LEU A 166 16.30 -23.94 17.68
CA LEU A 166 15.50 -23.63 16.48
C LEU A 166 14.44 -24.68 16.15
N LEU A 167 14.70 -25.95 16.43
CA LEU A 167 13.76 -27.01 16.11
C LEU A 167 12.35 -26.83 16.70
N PRO A 168 12.15 -26.55 18.00
CA PRO A 168 10.82 -26.27 18.52
C PRO A 168 10.23 -25.00 17.92
N ILE A 169 11.02 -23.93 17.76
CA ILE A 169 10.57 -22.66 17.21
C ILE A 169 9.97 -22.84 15.79
N LEU A 170 10.67 -23.57 14.92
CA LEU A 170 10.27 -23.71 13.51
C LEU A 170 9.30 -24.87 13.26
N PHE A 171 9.39 -25.97 14.00
CA PHE A 171 8.69 -27.21 13.64
C PHE A 171 7.64 -27.69 14.64
N ASP A 172 7.59 -27.16 15.87
CA ASP A 172 6.49 -27.49 16.79
C ASP A 172 5.30 -26.56 16.50
N PRO A 173 4.17 -27.04 15.96
CA PRO A 173 3.03 -26.19 15.62
C PRO A 173 2.38 -25.53 16.85
N ASN A 174 2.69 -25.97 18.07
CA ASN A 174 2.11 -25.42 19.30
C ASN A 174 2.94 -24.30 19.93
N VAL A 175 4.19 -24.13 19.49
CA VAL A 175 5.06 -23.04 19.97
C VAL A 175 4.76 -21.79 19.15
N ASP A 176 4.27 -20.73 19.78
CA ASP A 176 4.04 -19.42 19.14
C ASP A 176 3.27 -19.51 17.80
N PRO A 177 2.10 -20.18 17.76
CA PRO A 177 1.39 -20.50 16.52
C PRO A 177 0.86 -19.27 15.76
N LEU A 178 0.67 -18.16 16.46
CA LEU A 178 0.12 -16.91 15.94
C LEU A 178 1.05 -15.74 16.28
N LYS A 179 1.35 -14.91 15.28
CA LYS A 179 2.02 -13.61 15.47
C LYS A 179 1.17 -12.73 16.38
N VAL A 180 -0.09 -12.57 16.00
CA VAL A 180 -1.11 -11.80 16.72
C VAL A 180 -2.35 -12.67 16.89
N ASN A 181 -2.79 -12.83 18.14
CA ASN A 181 -4.04 -13.50 18.47
C ASN A 181 -5.13 -12.45 18.71
N GLN A 182 -6.35 -12.76 18.27
CA GLN A 182 -7.54 -11.92 18.44
C GLN A 182 -8.71 -12.70 19.08
N ASP A 183 -8.49 -13.92 19.59
CA ASP A 183 -9.52 -14.68 20.29
C ASP A 183 -9.88 -13.99 21.62
N PRO A 184 -11.12 -13.47 21.78
CA PRO A 184 -11.52 -12.73 22.97
C PRO A 184 -11.53 -13.56 24.26
N LYS A 185 -11.37 -14.89 24.17
CA LYS A 185 -11.29 -15.79 25.34
C LYS A 185 -9.86 -16.06 25.80
N ALA A 186 -8.85 -15.68 25.01
CA ALA A 186 -7.44 -15.87 25.33
C ALA A 186 -6.84 -14.66 26.04
N ASP A 187 -5.71 -14.85 26.73
CA ASP A 187 -4.83 -13.74 27.10
C ASP A 187 -4.06 -13.35 25.84
N LEU A 188 -4.46 -12.25 25.21
CA LEU A 188 -3.96 -11.87 23.88
C LEU A 188 -2.47 -11.54 23.91
N VAL A 189 -1.96 -11.06 25.05
CA VAL A 189 -0.53 -10.77 25.23
C VAL A 189 0.29 -12.05 25.29
N LYS A 190 -0.14 -13.02 26.10
CA LYS A 190 0.59 -14.30 26.26
C LYS A 190 0.50 -15.22 25.05
N THR A 191 -0.57 -15.10 24.27
CA THR A 191 -0.86 -16.02 23.16
C THR A 191 -0.51 -15.44 21.80
N SER A 192 0.05 -14.23 21.76
CA SER A 192 0.63 -13.62 20.56
C SER A 192 2.16 -13.71 20.61
N ALA A 193 2.80 -14.04 19.49
CA ALA A 193 4.25 -14.13 19.40
C ALA A 193 4.96 -12.76 19.28
N VAL A 194 4.24 -11.68 18.96
CA VAL A 194 4.82 -10.34 18.87
C VAL A 194 5.62 -9.96 20.12
N ASN A 195 6.76 -9.31 19.91
CA ASN A 195 7.75 -9.02 20.93
C ASN A 195 7.52 -7.67 21.64
N PHE A 196 6.28 -7.17 21.65
CA PHE A 196 5.93 -5.92 22.33
C PHE A 196 5.81 -6.06 23.85
N TYR A 197 5.65 -7.30 24.33
CA TYR A 197 5.40 -7.63 25.71
C TYR A 197 6.27 -8.80 26.15
N GLU A 198 6.81 -8.76 27.36
CA GLU A 198 7.57 -9.90 27.91
C GLU A 198 7.32 -10.09 29.41
N GLY A 199 6.96 -11.32 29.80
CA GLY A 199 6.74 -11.65 31.22
C GLY A 199 5.50 -11.01 31.87
N VAL A 200 4.64 -10.39 31.06
CA VAL A 200 3.38 -9.73 31.50
C VAL A 200 2.15 -10.47 30.97
N THR A 201 1.04 -10.35 31.71
CA THR A 201 -0.29 -10.78 31.26
C THR A 201 -1.04 -9.63 30.60
N GLN A 202 -2.03 -9.90 29.75
CA GLN A 202 -2.93 -8.87 29.21
C GLN A 202 -3.49 -7.97 30.32
N LYS A 203 -3.91 -8.56 31.44
CA LYS A 203 -4.50 -7.80 32.55
C LYS A 203 -3.51 -6.82 33.19
N GLU A 204 -2.24 -7.20 33.27
CA GLU A 204 -1.18 -6.33 33.79
C GLU A 204 -0.88 -5.17 32.85
N VAL A 205 -0.94 -5.39 31.54
CA VAL A 205 -0.81 -4.33 30.54
C VAL A 205 -1.97 -3.34 30.65
N GLU A 206 -3.21 -3.82 30.65
CA GLU A 206 -4.40 -2.99 30.83
C GLU A 206 -4.33 -2.17 32.12
N ASN A 207 -3.95 -2.80 33.24
CA ASN A 207 -3.79 -2.12 34.52
C ASN A 207 -2.63 -1.12 34.54
N TYR A 208 -1.58 -1.34 33.75
CA TYR A 208 -0.49 -0.37 33.58
C TYR A 208 -1.01 0.89 32.90
N TYR A 209 -1.68 0.76 31.74
CA TYR A 209 -2.19 1.90 30.99
C TYR A 209 -3.33 2.64 31.68
N ALA A 210 -4.25 1.92 32.33
CA ALA A 210 -5.33 2.54 33.11
C ALA A 210 -4.81 3.45 34.24
N ARG A 211 -3.57 3.29 34.70
CA ARG A 211 -2.95 4.13 35.75
C ARG A 211 -2.27 5.38 35.21
N ILE A 212 -1.80 5.37 33.96
CA ILE A 212 -0.98 6.46 33.40
C ILE A 212 -1.72 7.30 32.36
N ILE A 213 -2.75 6.74 31.73
CA ILE A 213 -3.60 7.47 30.79
C ILE A 213 -4.41 8.49 31.57
N ASN A 214 -4.33 9.75 31.15
CA ASN A 214 -5.23 10.80 31.60
C ASN A 214 -6.40 10.92 30.60
N PRO A 215 -7.62 10.46 30.95
CA PRO A 215 -8.76 10.53 30.04
C PRO A 215 -9.26 11.96 29.80
N ASP A 216 -8.87 12.92 30.63
CA ASP A 216 -9.28 14.32 30.56
C ASP A 216 -8.28 15.20 29.80
N ASP A 217 -7.18 14.63 29.29
CA ASP A 217 -6.21 15.36 28.47
C ASP A 217 -6.80 15.61 27.07
N PRO A 218 -7.00 16.87 26.63
CA PRO A 218 -7.51 17.17 25.29
C PRO A 218 -6.47 16.91 24.18
N GLN A 219 -5.19 16.78 24.53
CA GLN A 219 -4.08 16.55 23.59
C GLN A 219 -3.22 15.37 24.09
N PRO A 220 -3.81 14.17 24.25
CA PRO A 220 -3.10 13.05 24.84
C PRO A 220 -1.99 12.58 23.91
N VAL A 221 -0.85 12.23 24.50
CA VAL A 221 0.21 11.52 23.79
C VAL A 221 -0.24 10.10 23.44
N SER A 222 0.43 9.49 22.46
CA SER A 222 0.19 8.09 22.09
C SER A 222 0.85 7.12 23.10
N TYR A 223 0.26 6.96 24.29
CA TYR A 223 0.84 6.15 25.37
C TYR A 223 1.26 4.74 24.92
N GLY A 224 2.53 4.39 25.14
CA GLY A 224 3.07 3.06 24.83
C GLY A 224 3.56 2.85 23.40
N LEU A 225 3.41 3.85 22.52
CA LEU A 225 3.68 3.73 21.08
C LEU A 225 5.08 3.19 20.75
N ASN A 226 6.11 3.62 21.48
CA ASN A 226 7.51 3.40 21.16
C ASN A 226 8.29 2.63 22.25
N SER A 227 7.68 1.60 22.84
CA SER A 227 8.36 0.80 23.86
C SER A 227 7.92 -0.67 23.90
N LYS A 228 8.83 -1.52 24.38
CA LYS A 228 8.49 -2.87 24.84
C LYS A 228 8.13 -2.83 26.32
N LEU A 229 7.05 -3.49 26.73
CA LEU A 229 6.64 -3.54 28.14
C LEU A 229 7.00 -4.89 28.74
N ILE A 230 7.82 -4.86 29.79
CA ILE A 230 8.32 -6.07 30.41
C ILE A 230 8.00 -6.11 31.90
N LYS A 231 8.05 -7.31 32.47
CA LYS A 231 8.12 -7.49 33.93
C LYS A 231 9.56 -7.73 34.35
N GLU A 232 10.11 -6.79 35.12
CA GLU A 232 11.47 -6.86 35.68
C GLU A 232 11.37 -6.67 37.20
N ASP A 233 11.96 -7.59 37.97
CA ASP A 233 11.90 -7.58 39.45
C ASP A 233 10.47 -7.41 40.03
N GLY A 234 9.48 -7.99 39.35
CA GLY A 234 8.06 -7.92 39.73
C GLY A 234 7.35 -6.62 39.35
N GLN A 235 8.04 -5.67 38.73
CA GLN A 235 7.47 -4.40 38.26
C GLN A 235 7.28 -4.40 36.75
N VAL A 236 6.14 -3.83 36.31
CA VAL A 236 5.83 -3.64 34.89
C VAL A 236 6.46 -2.32 34.44
N VAL A 237 7.40 -2.36 33.51
CA VAL A 237 8.21 -1.21 33.07
C VAL A 237 8.34 -1.15 31.55
N GLU A 238 8.42 0.06 31.00
CA GLU A 238 8.68 0.30 29.57
C GLU A 238 10.18 0.36 29.27
N LYS A 239 10.60 -0.38 28.24
CA LYS A 239 11.91 -0.28 27.60
C LYS A 239 11.74 0.50 26.29
N TYR A 240 11.99 1.80 26.35
CA TYR A 240 11.81 2.71 25.22
C TYR A 240 12.76 2.42 24.07
N TRP A 241 12.23 2.50 22.85
CA TRP A 241 12.95 2.39 21.60
C TRP A 241 13.53 3.76 21.22
N LYS A 242 14.81 3.97 21.54
CA LYS A 242 15.48 5.27 21.37
C LYS A 242 17.00 5.15 21.32
N TRP A 243 17.68 6.24 21.02
CA TRP A 243 19.12 6.33 21.21
C TRP A 243 19.45 6.09 22.70
N ARG A 244 20.39 5.17 22.95
CA ARG A 244 20.82 4.73 24.29
C ARG A 244 19.71 4.01 25.07
N GLY A 245 18.70 3.49 24.35
CA GLY A 245 17.69 2.58 24.85
C GLY A 245 17.67 1.27 24.04
N MET A 246 16.51 0.62 24.01
CA MET A 246 16.29 -0.54 23.15
C MET A 246 16.35 -0.12 21.68
N TYR A 247 16.85 -1.00 20.81
CA TYR A 247 17.12 -0.74 19.39
C TYR A 247 18.13 0.37 19.08
N HIS A 248 18.94 0.78 20.07
CA HIS A 248 19.92 1.85 19.93
C HIS A 248 20.79 1.74 18.67
N ALA A 249 21.32 0.56 18.33
CA ALA A 249 22.25 0.40 17.22
C ALA A 249 21.63 0.76 15.85
N ALA A 250 20.38 0.38 15.62
CA ALA A 250 19.63 0.77 14.43
C ALA A 250 19.24 2.25 14.47
N ILE A 251 18.67 2.72 15.59
CA ILE A 251 18.22 4.12 15.76
C ILE A 251 19.37 5.11 15.61
N GLN A 252 20.58 4.76 16.07
CA GLN A 252 21.77 5.57 15.89
C GLN A 252 22.09 5.78 14.41
N LYS A 253 21.92 4.75 13.56
CA LYS A 253 22.11 4.85 12.11
C LYS A 253 21.01 5.67 11.45
N ILE A 254 19.76 5.49 11.87
CA ILE A 254 18.63 6.33 11.42
C ILE A 254 18.96 7.81 11.69
N VAL A 255 19.28 8.16 12.95
CA VAL A 255 19.60 9.54 13.35
C VAL A 255 20.83 10.09 12.61
N PHE A 256 21.87 9.28 12.42
CA PHE A 256 23.05 9.69 11.64
C PHE A 256 22.67 10.16 10.23
N TRP A 257 21.83 9.39 9.53
CA TRP A 257 21.40 9.72 8.18
C TRP A 257 20.40 10.88 8.13
N LEU A 258 19.48 10.96 9.10
CA LEU A 258 18.58 12.12 9.22
C LEU A 258 19.37 13.43 9.44
N ARG A 259 20.43 13.41 10.27
CA ARG A 259 21.31 14.58 10.44
C ARG A 259 22.02 14.97 9.15
N LYS A 260 22.45 14.01 8.34
CA LYS A 260 23.04 14.27 7.00
C LYS A 260 22.03 14.89 6.03
N ALA A 261 20.75 14.54 6.16
CA ALA A 261 19.67 15.09 5.33
C ALA A 261 19.37 16.57 5.61
N LEU A 262 19.62 17.08 6.82
CA LEU A 262 19.24 18.44 7.24
C LEU A 262 19.76 19.54 6.30
N ASP A 263 21.01 19.42 5.82
CA ASP A 263 21.64 20.42 4.94
C ASP A 263 21.04 20.46 3.52
N TYR A 264 20.24 19.44 3.17
CA TYR A 264 19.67 19.26 1.83
C TYR A 264 18.16 19.47 1.81
N THR A 265 17.54 19.70 2.97
CA THR A 265 16.11 20.01 3.11
C THR A 265 15.67 21.15 2.20
N GLU A 266 14.44 21.09 1.69
CA GLU A 266 13.91 22.01 0.69
C GLU A 266 13.40 23.32 1.30
N SER A 267 13.13 23.33 2.61
CA SER A 267 12.63 24.48 3.34
C SER A 267 13.00 24.41 4.83
N ASP A 268 12.93 25.54 5.53
CA ASP A 268 13.10 25.60 6.99
C ASP A 268 12.04 24.77 7.73
N GLN A 269 10.83 24.66 7.17
CA GLN A 269 9.75 23.84 7.73
C GLN A 269 10.11 22.34 7.65
N GLN A 270 10.62 21.87 6.52
CA GLN A 270 11.08 20.48 6.38
C GLN A 270 12.27 20.20 7.29
N LYS A 271 13.19 21.16 7.41
CA LYS A 271 14.33 21.05 8.34
C LYS A 271 13.87 20.90 9.79
N LYS A 272 13.00 21.78 10.27
CA LYS A 272 12.42 21.70 11.61
C LYS A 272 11.72 20.37 11.86
N THR A 273 11.00 19.87 10.86
CA THR A 273 10.33 18.56 10.93
C THR A 273 11.35 17.44 11.16
N LEU A 274 12.44 17.39 10.38
CA LEU A 274 13.48 16.38 10.57
C LEU A 274 14.25 16.55 11.89
N GLU A 275 14.47 17.78 12.36
CA GLU A 275 15.08 18.06 13.67
C GLU A 275 14.23 17.48 14.81
N LEU A 276 12.91 17.69 14.79
CA LEU A 276 11.99 17.11 15.78
C LEU A 276 11.95 15.57 15.71
N LEU A 277 12.03 14.99 14.51
CA LEU A 277 12.12 13.54 14.36
C LEU A 277 13.42 12.98 14.99
N ILE A 278 14.54 13.69 14.80
CA ILE A 278 15.82 13.36 15.44
C ILE A 278 15.69 13.46 16.97
N GLU A 279 15.11 14.55 17.49
CA GLU A 279 14.87 14.74 18.93
C GLU A 279 14.00 13.61 19.50
N TYR A 280 12.95 13.20 18.80
CA TYR A 280 12.12 12.07 19.18
C TYR A 280 12.93 10.78 19.29
N TYR A 281 13.72 10.42 18.28
CA TYR A 281 14.56 9.22 18.33
C TYR A 281 15.63 9.27 19.42
N GLU A 282 16.14 10.46 19.74
CA GLU A 282 17.14 10.65 20.79
C GLU A 282 16.57 10.51 22.19
N THR A 283 15.36 11.05 22.41
CA THR A 283 14.74 11.16 23.73
C THR A 283 13.76 10.03 24.04
N GLY A 284 13.11 9.49 23.00
CA GLY A 284 11.94 8.63 23.06
C GLY A 284 10.67 9.35 23.55
N ASP A 285 10.66 10.68 23.60
CA ASP A 285 9.54 11.46 24.14
C ASP A 285 8.36 11.53 23.16
N LEU A 286 7.21 11.01 23.56
CA LEU A 286 6.00 11.03 22.74
C LEU A 286 5.41 12.43 22.56
N LYS A 287 5.77 13.42 23.38
CA LYS A 287 5.44 14.82 23.08
C LYS A 287 6.24 15.36 21.90
N LYS A 288 7.51 14.94 21.78
CA LYS A 288 8.34 15.25 20.60
C LYS A 288 7.82 14.55 19.34
N TRP A 289 7.26 13.37 19.50
CA TRP A 289 6.51 12.71 18.42
C TRP A 289 5.30 13.55 17.98
N ASP A 290 4.49 14.04 18.90
CA ASP A 290 3.34 14.89 18.56
C ASP A 290 3.77 16.23 17.93
N GLU A 291 4.81 16.88 18.46
CA GLU A 291 5.42 18.09 17.88
C GLU A 291 5.92 17.83 16.45
N TYR A 292 6.64 16.73 16.22
CA TYR A 292 7.06 16.29 14.89
C TYR A 292 5.87 16.15 13.95
N ASN A 293 4.81 15.44 14.36
CA ASN A 293 3.65 15.20 13.51
C ASN A 293 2.91 16.50 13.16
N ILE A 294 2.78 17.43 14.10
CA ILE A 294 2.19 18.76 13.85
C ILE A 294 3.00 19.52 12.79
N GLU A 295 4.32 19.56 12.92
CA GLU A 295 5.18 20.28 11.97
C GLU A 295 5.28 19.57 10.62
N TRP A 296 5.21 18.24 10.62
CA TRP A 296 5.13 17.43 9.41
C TRP A 296 3.84 17.70 8.64
N VAL A 297 2.69 17.75 9.30
CA VAL A 297 1.41 18.11 8.65
C VAL A 297 1.48 19.51 8.03
N LYS A 298 2.10 20.48 8.72
CA LYS A 298 2.30 21.84 8.21
C LYS A 298 3.23 21.92 7.01
N ASP A 299 4.15 20.96 6.83
CA ASP A 299 4.98 20.88 5.63
C ASP A 299 4.17 20.39 4.41
N ALA A 300 3.39 21.30 3.84
CA ALA A 300 2.54 20.99 2.69
C ALA A 300 3.24 21.17 1.33
N ASN A 301 4.38 21.88 1.31
CA ASN A 301 4.98 22.44 0.09
C ASN A 301 6.26 21.73 -0.36
N SER A 302 6.95 20.99 0.52
CA SER A 302 8.12 20.20 0.11
C SER A 302 7.75 19.17 -0.95
N ILE A 303 8.66 18.94 -1.89
CA ILE A 303 8.50 17.95 -2.97
C ILE A 303 8.82 16.57 -2.41
N ILE A 304 9.88 16.45 -1.61
CA ILE A 304 10.30 15.23 -0.94
C ILE A 304 9.61 15.12 0.42
N ASP A 305 9.13 13.94 0.73
CA ASP A 305 8.51 13.64 2.03
C ASP A 305 8.99 12.28 2.56
N VAL A 306 8.89 12.09 3.86
CA VAL A 306 9.29 10.85 4.54
C VAL A 306 8.38 10.55 5.71
N VAL A 307 7.86 9.31 5.72
CA VAL A 307 7.39 8.64 6.93
C VAL A 307 8.56 7.82 7.45
N ASN A 308 8.96 7.98 8.71
CA ASN A 308 10.01 7.18 9.34
C ASN A 308 9.79 7.21 10.86
N GLY A 309 9.32 6.10 11.44
CA GLY A 309 8.92 6.09 12.84
C GLY A 309 8.27 4.80 13.27
N PHE A 310 7.69 4.84 14.47
CA PHE A 310 6.77 3.83 14.98
C PHE A 310 5.36 4.33 14.72
N ILE A 311 4.70 3.82 13.67
CA ILE A 311 3.49 4.45 13.10
C ILE A 311 2.21 3.68 13.43
N GLU A 312 2.09 2.46 12.91
CA GLU A 312 0.84 1.70 12.92
C GLU A 312 0.81 0.63 14.02
N THR A 313 -0.32 0.48 14.71
CA THR A 313 -0.44 -0.44 15.86
C THR A 313 -1.06 -1.80 15.53
N TYR A 314 -1.20 -2.14 14.23
CA TYR A 314 -1.94 -3.34 13.78
C TYR A 314 -1.40 -4.67 14.32
N ASN A 315 -0.09 -4.75 14.61
CA ASN A 315 0.51 -5.98 15.13
C ASN A 315 0.41 -6.08 16.66
N ASP A 316 0.05 -5.02 17.37
CA ASP A 316 -0.19 -5.10 18.81
C ASP A 316 -1.60 -5.62 19.06
N PRO A 317 -1.78 -6.80 19.71
CA PRO A 317 -3.11 -7.31 20.03
C PRO A 317 -3.96 -6.37 20.90
N LEU A 318 -3.34 -5.42 21.61
CA LEU A 318 -4.01 -4.41 22.43
C LEU A 318 -3.98 -3.00 21.81
N GLY A 319 -3.30 -2.81 20.68
CA GLY A 319 -3.30 -1.55 19.92
C GLY A 319 -2.53 -0.38 20.52
N TYR A 320 -1.59 -0.60 21.44
CA TYR A 320 -0.77 0.45 22.07
C TYR A 320 0.57 0.68 21.35
N ARG A 321 1.26 -0.38 20.94
CA ARG A 321 2.61 -0.34 20.34
C ARG A 321 2.53 -0.24 18.84
N ALA A 322 3.38 0.59 18.27
CA ALA A 322 3.47 0.72 16.84
C ALA A 322 4.66 -0.03 16.22
N ASN A 323 4.42 -0.52 15.02
CA ASN A 323 5.42 -1.10 14.14
C ASN A 323 6.37 -0.01 13.62
N TYR A 324 7.66 -0.34 13.52
CA TYR A 324 8.57 0.49 12.74
C TYR A 324 8.22 0.40 11.26
N GLU A 325 8.07 1.54 10.61
CA GLU A 325 7.94 1.65 9.16
C GLU A 325 8.64 2.89 8.62
N SER A 326 9.00 2.83 7.34
CA SER A 326 9.44 4.01 6.63
C SER A 326 9.08 3.96 5.15
N VAL A 327 8.60 5.10 4.64
CA VAL A 327 8.29 5.32 3.22
C VAL A 327 8.93 6.64 2.82
N VAL A 328 9.93 6.58 1.94
CA VAL A 328 10.58 7.77 1.36
C VAL A 328 9.95 8.01 0.00
N SER A 329 9.48 9.22 -0.23
CA SER A 329 8.76 9.55 -1.46
C SER A 329 9.02 10.97 -1.92
N PHE A 330 8.57 11.27 -3.13
CA PHE A 330 8.41 12.64 -3.58
C PHE A 330 7.08 12.80 -4.30
N LYS A 331 6.61 14.03 -4.44
CA LYS A 331 5.36 14.36 -5.13
C LYS A 331 5.41 13.88 -6.58
N ASP A 332 4.40 13.13 -7.00
CA ASP A 332 4.28 12.71 -8.40
C ASP A 332 3.94 13.94 -9.25
N MET A 333 4.88 14.37 -10.09
CA MET A 333 4.74 15.61 -10.88
C MET A 333 3.73 15.46 -12.02
N GLU A 334 3.54 14.27 -12.58
CA GLU A 334 2.57 14.04 -13.66
C GLU A 334 1.15 13.94 -13.09
N ALA A 335 0.97 13.17 -12.01
CA ALA A 335 -0.30 13.16 -11.28
C ALA A 335 -0.65 14.55 -10.76
N THR A 336 0.33 15.31 -10.26
CA THR A 336 0.13 16.71 -9.84
C THR A 336 -0.40 17.59 -10.97
N LYS A 337 0.10 17.42 -12.21
CA LYS A 337 -0.42 18.19 -13.36
C LYS A 337 -1.87 17.82 -13.65
N ARG A 338 -2.21 16.53 -13.66
CA ARG A 338 -3.60 16.06 -13.87
C ARG A 338 -4.53 16.53 -12.76
N ILE A 339 -4.15 16.30 -11.50
CA ILE A 339 -4.86 16.75 -10.30
C ILE A 339 -5.07 18.26 -10.34
N LYS A 340 -4.05 19.04 -10.72
CA LYS A 340 -4.19 20.49 -10.84
C LYS A 340 -5.20 20.87 -11.92
N ALA A 341 -5.13 20.26 -13.11
CA ALA A 341 -6.08 20.54 -14.18
C ALA A 341 -7.53 20.23 -13.76
N ILE A 342 -7.75 19.14 -13.02
CA ILE A 342 -9.06 18.78 -12.45
C ILE A 342 -9.48 19.78 -11.37
N SER A 343 -8.58 20.06 -10.41
CA SER A 343 -8.84 20.96 -9.28
C SER A 343 -9.12 22.40 -9.71
N ASP A 344 -8.44 22.92 -10.74
CA ASP A 344 -8.70 24.25 -11.31
C ASP A 344 -10.13 24.34 -11.88
N ASN A 345 -10.76 23.20 -12.17
CA ASN A 345 -12.13 23.08 -12.66
C ASN A 345 -13.08 22.49 -11.61
N ALA A 346 -12.68 22.38 -10.33
CA ALA A 346 -13.50 21.70 -9.32
C ALA A 346 -14.89 22.30 -9.12
N GLN A 347 -15.02 23.63 -9.19
CA GLN A 347 -16.33 24.27 -9.13
C GLN A 347 -17.22 23.86 -10.31
N TRP A 348 -16.64 23.68 -11.51
CA TRP A 348 -17.39 23.18 -12.66
C TRP A 348 -17.92 21.76 -12.39
N PHE A 349 -17.11 20.88 -11.79
CA PHE A 349 -17.56 19.54 -11.43
C PHE A 349 -18.68 19.56 -10.36
N GLU A 350 -18.57 20.42 -9.34
CA GLU A 350 -19.62 20.58 -8.32
C GLU A 350 -20.93 21.09 -8.95
N ASP A 351 -20.85 22.14 -9.77
CA ASP A 351 -22.00 22.77 -10.42
C ASP A 351 -22.70 21.81 -11.39
N ASN A 352 -21.93 20.99 -12.12
CA ASN A 352 -22.43 20.02 -13.09
C ASN A 352 -22.66 18.61 -12.51
N SER A 353 -22.49 18.43 -11.20
CA SER A 353 -22.78 17.17 -10.51
C SER A 353 -24.28 16.86 -10.53
N SER A 354 -24.62 15.56 -10.53
CA SER A 354 -26.00 15.07 -10.46
C SER A 354 -26.65 15.22 -9.08
N ILE A 355 -25.88 15.60 -8.06
CA ILE A 355 -26.38 15.79 -6.68
C ILE A 355 -27.39 16.94 -6.59
N MET A 356 -28.20 16.93 -5.53
CA MET A 356 -29.23 17.95 -5.30
C MET A 356 -28.60 19.35 -5.11
N PRO A 357 -29.21 20.43 -5.65
CA PRO A 357 -28.68 21.80 -5.54
C PRO A 357 -28.33 22.23 -4.11
N GLU A 358 -29.14 21.86 -3.13
CA GLU A 358 -28.96 22.15 -1.70
C GLU A 358 -27.73 21.45 -1.09
N HIS A 359 -27.33 20.31 -1.66
CA HIS A 359 -26.15 19.56 -1.24
C HIS A 359 -24.87 20.02 -1.98
N LYS A 360 -24.95 20.95 -2.93
CA LYS A 360 -23.78 21.51 -3.63
C LYS A 360 -23.11 22.60 -2.82
N LYS A 361 -21.78 22.60 -2.79
CA LYS A 361 -20.97 23.70 -2.27
C LYS A 361 -21.06 24.90 -3.20
N LYS A 362 -21.37 26.07 -2.64
CA LYS A 362 -21.35 27.35 -3.40
C LYS A 362 -19.94 27.73 -3.87
N ASN A 363 -18.94 27.41 -3.06
CA ASN A 363 -17.53 27.61 -3.36
C ASN A 363 -16.78 26.36 -2.93
N VAL A 364 -16.21 25.62 -3.88
CA VAL A 364 -15.33 24.50 -3.58
C VAL A 364 -13.94 25.05 -3.26
N THR A 365 -13.47 24.79 -2.04
CA THR A 365 -12.14 25.19 -1.56
C THR A 365 -11.51 24.03 -0.80
N GLY A 366 -10.19 24.09 -0.58
CA GLY A 366 -9.48 23.12 0.25
C GLY A 366 -9.24 21.75 -0.41
N ILE A 367 -9.14 21.70 -1.74
CA ILE A 367 -8.83 20.46 -2.45
C ILE A 367 -7.33 20.20 -2.34
N SER A 368 -6.96 19.21 -1.53
CA SER A 368 -5.58 18.74 -1.42
C SER A 368 -5.53 17.23 -1.64
N ALA A 369 -5.44 16.80 -2.90
CA ALA A 369 -5.04 15.44 -3.22
C ALA A 369 -3.53 15.41 -3.47
N LYS A 370 -2.85 14.42 -2.90
CA LYS A 370 -1.41 14.23 -3.06
C LYS A 370 -1.16 12.80 -3.54
N VAL A 371 -0.72 12.68 -4.78
CA VAL A 371 -0.12 11.43 -5.28
C VAL A 371 1.38 11.54 -5.12
N ILE A 372 2.00 10.47 -4.64
CA ILE A 372 3.43 10.38 -4.39
C ILE A 372 4.05 9.26 -5.22
N THR A 373 5.31 9.46 -5.59
CA THR A 373 6.21 8.46 -6.14
C THR A 373 7.08 7.93 -5.01
N VAL A 374 6.90 6.65 -4.67
CA VAL A 374 7.70 5.93 -3.67
C VAL A 374 9.11 5.68 -4.22
N VAL A 375 10.12 5.96 -3.41
CA VAL A 375 11.53 5.72 -3.72
C VAL A 375 12.00 4.43 -3.04
N VAL A 376 11.72 4.27 -1.75
CA VAL A 376 12.06 3.08 -0.96
C VAL A 376 11.10 2.92 0.20
N GLU A 377 10.85 1.66 0.55
CA GLU A 377 10.05 1.27 1.72
C GLU A 377 10.86 0.36 2.64
N SER A 378 10.62 0.45 3.95
CA SER A 378 11.23 -0.40 4.97
C SER A 378 10.29 -0.60 6.15
N GLY A 379 10.62 -1.56 7.02
CA GLY A 379 9.78 -1.91 8.15
C GLY A 379 8.48 -2.59 7.72
N ASP A 380 7.37 -2.22 8.34
CA ASP A 380 6.04 -2.82 8.06
C ASP A 380 5.48 -2.46 6.67
N ALA A 381 6.06 -1.46 5.99
CA ALA A 381 5.69 -1.07 4.63
C ALA A 381 6.43 -1.87 3.54
N SER A 382 7.31 -2.82 3.88
CA SER A 382 8.10 -3.59 2.91
C SER A 382 8.37 -5.02 3.36
N PRO A 383 8.34 -6.02 2.46
CA PRO A 383 8.01 -5.94 1.03
C PRO A 383 6.52 -5.79 0.69
N SER A 384 5.63 -6.10 1.64
CA SER A 384 4.19 -5.90 1.48
C SER A 384 3.85 -4.45 1.82
N THR A 385 3.41 -3.68 0.83
CA THR A 385 3.21 -2.23 0.94
C THR A 385 1.73 -1.83 0.95
N PRO A 386 1.34 -0.74 1.64
CA PRO A 386 0.06 -0.09 1.40
C PRO A 386 -0.03 0.52 -0.01
N ILE A 387 -1.24 0.89 -0.44
CA ILE A 387 -1.45 1.68 -1.67
C ILE A 387 -1.80 3.15 -1.37
N GLY A 388 -2.12 3.45 -0.11
CA GLY A 388 -2.39 4.79 0.37
C GLY A 388 -2.08 4.90 1.86
N ILE A 389 -1.73 6.11 2.31
CA ILE A 389 -1.30 6.40 3.69
C ILE A 389 -2.03 7.67 4.15
N ASN A 390 -2.56 7.68 5.38
CA ASN A 390 -3.27 8.83 5.94
C ASN A 390 -2.86 9.11 7.39
N LEU A 391 -1.90 10.03 7.56
CA LEU A 391 -1.21 10.27 8.83
C LEU A 391 -1.32 11.74 9.26
N PRO A 392 -1.09 12.07 10.55
CA PRO A 392 -0.78 11.17 11.66
C PRO A 392 -2.00 10.41 12.19
N ASN A 393 -1.77 9.45 13.08
CA ASN A 393 -2.82 8.65 13.73
C ASN A 393 -3.49 9.34 14.93
N ALA A 394 -2.85 10.32 15.57
CA ALA A 394 -3.42 11.02 16.72
C ALA A 394 -4.63 11.89 16.34
N ASP A 395 -5.82 11.50 16.79
CA ASP A 395 -7.09 12.14 16.42
C ASP A 395 -7.14 13.65 16.72
N TRP A 396 -6.58 14.07 17.85
CA TRP A 396 -6.57 15.48 18.22
C TRP A 396 -5.70 16.32 17.27
N ILE A 397 -4.56 15.78 16.81
CA ILE A 397 -3.71 16.44 15.80
C ILE A 397 -4.46 16.54 14.48
N ARG A 398 -5.11 15.44 14.05
CA ARG A 398 -5.92 15.42 12.83
C ARG A 398 -7.04 16.46 12.87
N LYS A 399 -7.70 16.60 14.02
CA LYS A 399 -8.79 17.55 14.24
C LYS A 399 -8.31 19.00 14.25
N GLU A 400 -7.17 19.30 14.88
CA GLU A 400 -6.71 20.68 15.09
C GLU A 400 -5.78 21.20 13.98
N TYR A 401 -4.94 20.33 13.43
CA TYR A 401 -3.89 20.69 12.46
C TYR A 401 -4.07 20.04 11.09
N GLY A 402 -4.92 19.00 10.98
CA GLY A 402 -5.18 18.27 9.75
C GLY A 402 -4.35 16.98 9.62
N SER A 403 -4.43 16.36 8.45
CA SER A 403 -3.70 15.14 8.10
C SER A 403 -3.16 15.22 6.67
N LYS A 404 -2.19 14.37 6.35
CA LYS A 404 -1.75 14.11 4.98
C LYS A 404 -2.27 12.74 4.55
N SER A 405 -3.19 12.75 3.58
CA SER A 405 -3.62 11.56 2.85
C SER A 405 -2.88 11.50 1.51
N VAL A 406 -2.20 10.40 1.23
CA VAL A 406 -1.40 10.22 0.01
C VAL A 406 -1.70 8.88 -0.65
N ASN A 407 -1.69 8.86 -1.98
CA ASN A 407 -1.75 7.65 -2.79
C ASN A 407 -0.37 7.35 -3.40
N LEU A 408 0.06 6.09 -3.34
CA LEU A 408 1.36 5.62 -3.81
C LEU A 408 1.26 5.26 -5.30
N GLY A 409 1.31 6.28 -6.16
CA GLY A 409 0.97 6.18 -7.58
C GLY A 409 1.80 5.15 -8.34
N ASN A 410 3.12 5.13 -8.14
CA ASN A 410 4.00 4.18 -8.83
C ASN A 410 3.87 2.72 -8.33
N ILE A 411 3.43 2.52 -7.08
CA ILE A 411 3.10 1.20 -6.54
C ILE A 411 1.80 0.69 -7.17
N VAL A 412 0.75 1.51 -7.18
CA VAL A 412 -0.53 1.19 -7.84
C VAL A 412 -0.33 0.91 -9.33
N TYR A 413 0.47 1.74 -10.01
CA TYR A 413 0.84 1.52 -11.41
C TYR A 413 1.51 0.16 -11.62
N SER A 414 2.43 -0.23 -10.72
CA SER A 414 3.15 -1.50 -10.83
C SER A 414 2.22 -2.70 -10.61
N TYR A 415 1.27 -2.60 -9.67
CA TYR A 415 0.19 -3.60 -9.52
C TYR A 415 -0.63 -3.75 -10.81
N ASN A 416 -1.00 -2.63 -11.44
CA ASN A 416 -1.75 -2.62 -12.69
C ASN A 416 -0.94 -3.29 -13.82
N LYS A 417 0.35 -2.99 -13.94
CA LYS A 417 1.24 -3.63 -14.93
C LYS A 417 1.47 -5.13 -14.67
N ALA A 418 1.58 -5.53 -13.41
CA ALA A 418 1.63 -6.94 -13.05
C ALA A 418 0.32 -7.67 -13.38
N ALA A 419 -0.83 -7.00 -13.27
CA ALA A 419 -2.12 -7.55 -13.66
C ALA A 419 -2.26 -7.67 -15.19
N GLU A 420 -1.76 -6.72 -15.97
CA GLU A 420 -1.77 -6.77 -17.45
C GLU A 420 -1.07 -8.03 -18.01
N THR A 421 -0.04 -8.54 -17.33
CA THR A 421 0.72 -9.73 -17.75
C THR A 421 0.24 -11.03 -17.12
N SER A 422 -0.81 -11.00 -16.29
CA SER A 422 -1.26 -12.15 -15.51
C SER A 422 -2.25 -13.07 -16.24
N GLY A 423 -2.73 -12.69 -17.43
CA GLY A 423 -3.84 -13.36 -18.12
C GLY A 423 -5.22 -13.10 -17.50
N LEU A 424 -5.30 -12.33 -16.41
CA LEU A 424 -6.55 -11.97 -15.74
C LEU A 424 -7.50 -11.20 -16.67
N LEU A 425 -6.97 -10.26 -17.45
CA LEU A 425 -7.77 -9.50 -18.40
C LEU A 425 -8.35 -10.43 -19.47
N GLU A 426 -7.52 -11.27 -20.08
CA GLU A 426 -7.93 -12.23 -21.10
C GLU A 426 -8.94 -13.27 -20.59
N GLU A 427 -8.85 -13.68 -19.33
CA GLU A 427 -9.76 -14.64 -18.73
C GLU A 427 -11.13 -14.05 -18.41
N PHE A 428 -11.18 -12.78 -17.97
CA PHE A 428 -12.39 -12.15 -17.42
C PHE A 428 -13.03 -11.06 -18.30
N ALA A 429 -12.34 -10.54 -19.32
CA ALA A 429 -12.93 -9.68 -20.34
C ALA A 429 -13.68 -10.52 -21.38
N PHE A 430 -14.79 -10.00 -21.90
CA PHE A 430 -15.66 -10.77 -22.81
C PHE A 430 -15.12 -10.79 -24.25
N SER A 431 -14.54 -9.68 -24.71
CA SER A 431 -14.21 -9.47 -26.12
C SER A 431 -12.76 -9.03 -26.33
N LYS A 432 -12.26 -9.31 -27.54
CA LYS A 432 -10.94 -8.83 -27.97
C LYS A 432 -10.86 -7.30 -28.00
N GLU A 433 -11.97 -6.64 -28.34
CA GLU A 433 -12.07 -5.18 -28.35
C GLU A 433 -11.89 -4.58 -26.94
N GLU A 434 -12.56 -5.16 -25.93
CA GLU A 434 -12.39 -4.77 -24.52
C GLU A 434 -10.94 -4.95 -24.07
N ILE A 435 -10.34 -6.10 -24.41
CA ILE A 435 -8.93 -6.40 -24.08
C ILE A 435 -7.98 -5.38 -24.72
N ASP A 436 -8.15 -5.08 -26.01
CA ASP A 436 -7.28 -4.17 -26.74
C ASP A 436 -7.42 -2.72 -26.26
N ARG A 437 -8.65 -2.30 -25.95
CA ARG A 437 -8.91 -1.00 -25.31
C ARG A 437 -8.25 -0.91 -23.94
N ALA A 438 -8.41 -1.94 -23.10
CA ALA A 438 -7.81 -1.97 -21.77
C ALA A 438 -6.27 -1.94 -21.81
N LYS A 439 -5.62 -2.67 -22.73
CA LYS A 439 -4.16 -2.61 -22.91
C LYS A 439 -3.65 -1.22 -23.27
N LYS A 440 -4.47 -0.42 -23.94
CA LYS A 440 -4.09 0.93 -24.37
C LYS A 440 -4.34 1.99 -23.30
N TYR A 441 -5.43 1.88 -22.53
CA TYR A 441 -5.91 2.99 -21.68
C TYR A 441 -6.03 2.69 -20.19
N SER A 442 -5.92 1.42 -19.74
CA SER A 442 -6.23 1.03 -18.35
C SER A 442 -5.39 1.76 -17.30
N ALA A 443 -4.09 1.94 -17.55
CA ALA A 443 -3.22 2.66 -16.62
C ALA A 443 -3.71 4.11 -16.39
N LEU A 444 -3.94 4.86 -17.48
CA LEU A 444 -4.44 6.23 -17.38
C LEU A 444 -5.87 6.29 -16.82
N ALA A 445 -6.72 5.33 -17.18
CA ALA A 445 -8.09 5.25 -16.68
C ALA A 445 -8.13 5.07 -15.15
N SER A 446 -7.31 4.14 -14.64
CA SER A 446 -7.16 3.87 -13.20
C SER A 446 -6.58 5.08 -12.46
N ASP A 447 -5.53 5.70 -13.01
CA ASP A 447 -4.91 6.89 -12.41
C ASP A 447 -5.91 8.05 -12.36
N LEU A 448 -6.63 8.30 -13.46
CA LEU A 448 -7.58 9.39 -13.57
C LEU A 448 -8.81 9.18 -12.67
N HIS A 449 -9.34 7.95 -12.59
CA HIS A 449 -10.40 7.61 -11.64
C HIS A 449 -9.96 7.96 -10.21
N THR A 450 -8.75 7.56 -9.83
CA THR A 450 -8.23 7.79 -8.48
C THR A 450 -7.96 9.27 -8.23
N ASP A 451 -7.34 9.98 -9.18
CA ASP A 451 -7.15 11.43 -9.10
C ASP A 451 -8.50 12.14 -8.89
N MET A 452 -9.55 11.74 -9.60
CA MET A 452 -10.88 12.31 -9.46
C MET A 452 -11.56 11.93 -8.14
N HIS A 453 -11.44 10.68 -7.70
CA HIS A 453 -11.95 10.20 -6.41
C HIS A 453 -11.44 11.07 -5.25
N GLU A 454 -10.13 11.32 -5.23
CA GLU A 454 -9.50 12.12 -4.17
C GLU A 454 -9.83 13.62 -4.30
N VAL A 455 -9.74 14.19 -5.50
CA VAL A 455 -9.81 15.65 -5.74
C VAL A 455 -11.23 16.16 -5.70
N ILE A 456 -12.14 15.53 -6.45
CA ILE A 456 -13.52 15.99 -6.61
C ILE A 456 -14.53 15.02 -5.99
N GLY A 457 -14.16 13.77 -5.73
CA GLY A 457 -14.95 12.84 -4.94
C GLY A 457 -15.05 13.33 -3.51
N HIS A 458 -14.06 13.08 -2.66
CA HIS A 458 -14.06 13.54 -1.25
C HIS A 458 -14.25 15.06 -1.08
N GLY A 459 -13.77 15.86 -2.04
CA GLY A 459 -13.88 17.31 -2.04
C GLY A 459 -15.28 17.88 -2.33
N SER A 460 -16.23 17.11 -2.86
CA SER A 460 -17.57 17.58 -3.27
C SER A 460 -18.66 17.38 -2.21
N GLY A 461 -19.74 18.15 -2.34
CA GLY A 461 -20.96 18.00 -1.56
C GLY A 461 -20.88 18.51 -0.11
N GLN A 462 -22.01 18.87 0.47
CA GLN A 462 -22.11 19.39 1.84
C GLN A 462 -23.26 18.73 2.62
N LEU A 463 -23.13 18.70 3.94
CA LEU A 463 -24.19 18.24 4.85
C LEU A 463 -25.28 19.31 5.00
N ASN A 464 -26.49 18.89 5.32
CA ASN A 464 -27.56 19.80 5.68
C ASN A 464 -27.29 20.46 7.04
N PRO A 465 -27.70 21.73 7.25
CA PRO A 465 -27.55 22.38 8.54
C PRO A 465 -28.19 21.57 9.67
N GLY A 466 -27.41 21.31 10.73
CA GLY A 466 -27.87 20.55 11.91
C GLY A 466 -27.67 19.03 11.83
N VAL A 467 -27.19 18.49 10.71
CA VAL A 467 -26.80 17.08 10.59
C VAL A 467 -25.38 16.87 11.13
N GLY A 468 -25.21 15.88 12.00
CA GLY A 468 -23.90 15.50 12.56
C GLY A 468 -22.95 14.89 11.53
N GLN A 469 -21.69 14.69 11.89
CA GLN A 469 -20.71 14.12 10.99
C GLN A 469 -21.06 12.67 10.61
N PRO A 470 -20.66 12.16 9.43
CA PRO A 470 -21.03 10.82 8.98
C PRO A 470 -20.64 9.69 9.93
N ASN A 471 -19.53 9.81 10.66
CA ASN A 471 -19.14 8.83 11.69
C ASN A 471 -20.14 8.77 12.87
N GLU A 472 -20.85 9.87 13.16
CA GLU A 472 -21.90 9.94 14.18
C GLU A 472 -23.24 9.44 13.64
N THR A 473 -23.60 9.87 12.43
CA THR A 473 -24.93 9.62 11.84
C THR A 473 -25.01 8.26 11.12
N LEU A 474 -24.01 7.91 10.31
CA LEU A 474 -23.96 6.68 9.51
C LEU A 474 -23.17 5.55 10.18
N LYS A 475 -22.42 5.86 11.25
CA LYS A 475 -21.72 4.89 12.12
C LYS A 475 -20.85 3.93 11.31
N ASN A 476 -21.05 2.62 11.48
CA ASN A 476 -20.29 1.56 10.84
C ASN A 476 -20.43 1.49 9.31
N TYR A 477 -21.35 2.25 8.71
CA TYR A 477 -21.49 2.35 7.25
C TYR A 477 -20.88 3.63 6.67
N ALA A 478 -20.43 4.57 7.51
CA ALA A 478 -19.92 5.87 7.09
C ALA A 478 -18.80 5.74 6.06
N SER A 479 -17.78 4.92 6.33
CA SER A 479 -16.66 4.73 5.42
C SER A 479 -17.10 4.12 4.09
N SER A 480 -17.90 3.06 4.09
CA SER A 480 -18.34 2.43 2.83
C SER A 480 -19.19 3.37 1.98
N LEU A 481 -20.05 4.18 2.60
CA LEU A 481 -20.89 5.15 1.90
C LEU A 481 -20.09 6.34 1.37
N GLU A 482 -19.09 6.80 2.13
CA GLU A 482 -18.21 7.88 1.66
C GLU A 482 -17.38 7.44 0.46
N GLU A 483 -16.84 6.23 0.51
CA GLU A 483 -16.11 5.64 -0.60
C GLU A 483 -17.01 5.39 -1.83
N THR A 484 -18.24 4.88 -1.61
CA THR A 484 -19.24 4.75 -2.67
C THR A 484 -19.49 6.10 -3.34
N ARG A 485 -19.63 7.17 -2.55
CA ARG A 485 -19.89 8.51 -3.06
C ARG A 485 -18.72 9.03 -3.89
N ALA A 486 -17.49 8.89 -3.39
CA ALA A 486 -16.30 9.39 -4.08
C ALA A 486 -16.04 8.63 -5.39
N ASP A 487 -16.17 7.30 -5.41
CA ASP A 487 -16.11 6.49 -6.64
C ASP A 487 -17.20 6.91 -7.63
N LEU A 488 -18.42 7.16 -7.17
CA LEU A 488 -19.52 7.60 -8.05
C LEU A 488 -19.28 8.97 -8.69
N VAL A 489 -18.62 9.89 -8.00
CA VAL A 489 -18.21 11.17 -8.61
C VAL A 489 -17.21 10.93 -9.73
N ALA A 490 -16.18 10.11 -9.47
CA ALA A 490 -15.18 9.77 -10.48
C ALA A 490 -15.82 9.06 -11.68
N LEU A 491 -16.62 8.02 -11.44
CA LEU A 491 -17.34 7.27 -12.47
C LEU A 491 -18.30 8.17 -13.26
N TYR A 492 -19.06 9.05 -12.61
CA TYR A 492 -19.98 9.94 -13.33
C TYR A 492 -19.23 10.84 -14.32
N PHE A 493 -18.10 11.42 -13.91
CA PHE A 493 -17.37 12.39 -14.74
C PHE A 493 -16.31 11.79 -15.66
N ILE A 494 -15.86 10.54 -15.47
CA ILE A 494 -14.80 9.96 -16.32
C ILE A 494 -15.22 9.76 -17.78
N MET A 495 -16.53 9.69 -18.02
CA MET A 495 -17.16 9.69 -19.34
C MET A 495 -17.60 11.10 -19.78
N ASP A 496 -16.96 12.17 -19.27
CA ASP A 496 -17.26 13.55 -19.65
C ASP A 496 -16.23 14.13 -20.61
N GLN A 497 -16.71 14.81 -21.66
CA GLN A 497 -15.87 15.46 -22.66
C GLN A 497 -14.96 16.52 -22.04
N LYS A 498 -15.38 17.12 -20.90
CA LYS A 498 -14.57 18.07 -20.15
C LYS A 498 -13.17 17.56 -19.83
N LEU A 499 -12.99 16.27 -19.54
CA LEU A 499 -11.68 15.69 -19.21
C LEU A 499 -10.74 15.61 -20.43
N VAL A 500 -11.30 15.43 -21.63
CA VAL A 500 -10.53 15.56 -22.88
C VAL A 500 -10.15 17.01 -23.11
N ASP A 501 -11.11 17.93 -22.92
CA ASP A 501 -10.93 19.36 -23.21
C ASP A 501 -9.89 20.02 -22.29
N ILE A 502 -9.78 19.59 -21.03
CA ILE A 502 -8.75 20.05 -20.09
C ILE A 502 -7.42 19.28 -20.23
N GLY A 503 -7.35 18.33 -21.16
CA GLY A 503 -6.12 17.62 -21.53
C GLY A 503 -5.66 16.51 -20.60
N VAL A 504 -6.53 15.98 -19.72
CA VAL A 504 -6.16 14.89 -18.79
C VAL A 504 -6.39 13.49 -19.35
N MET A 505 -7.10 13.36 -20.48
CA MET A 505 -7.22 12.11 -21.22
C MET A 505 -7.32 12.32 -22.74
N PRO A 506 -6.88 11.36 -23.56
CA PRO A 506 -6.85 11.53 -25.02
C PRO A 506 -8.23 11.37 -25.69
N SER A 507 -9.13 10.59 -25.09
CA SER A 507 -10.49 10.37 -25.58
C SER A 507 -11.35 9.65 -24.54
N LEU A 508 -12.67 9.62 -24.77
CA LEU A 508 -13.64 8.89 -23.96
C LEU A 508 -13.43 7.36 -23.94
N GLU A 509 -12.60 6.81 -24.83
CA GLU A 509 -12.20 5.39 -24.74
C GLU A 509 -11.47 5.09 -23.42
N THR A 510 -10.82 6.09 -22.83
CA THR A 510 -10.23 6.01 -21.49
C THR A 510 -11.31 5.80 -20.44
N GLY A 511 -12.40 6.58 -20.48
CA GLY A 511 -13.53 6.42 -19.56
C GLY A 511 -14.28 5.10 -19.73
N LYS A 512 -14.47 4.62 -20.97
CA LYS A 512 -15.06 3.30 -21.23
C LYS A 512 -14.24 2.18 -20.61
N THR A 513 -12.91 2.29 -20.71
CA THR A 513 -11.98 1.34 -20.10
C THR A 513 -12.16 1.25 -18.59
N GLU A 514 -12.36 2.39 -17.92
CA GLU A 514 -12.63 2.40 -16.48
C GLU A 514 -13.97 1.73 -16.16
N TYR A 515 -15.03 2.04 -16.92
CA TYR A 515 -16.33 1.41 -16.71
C TYR A 515 -16.26 -0.11 -16.85
N ASP A 516 -15.61 -0.61 -17.90
CA ASP A 516 -15.40 -2.05 -18.11
C ASP A 516 -14.66 -2.66 -16.92
N SER A 517 -13.57 -2.03 -16.48
CA SER A 517 -12.77 -2.47 -15.34
C SER A 517 -13.58 -2.49 -14.05
N TYR A 518 -14.30 -1.41 -13.75
CA TYR A 518 -15.05 -1.23 -12.51
C TYR A 518 -16.19 -2.25 -12.40
N ILE A 519 -16.98 -2.44 -13.45
CA ILE A 519 -18.08 -3.41 -13.48
C ILE A 519 -17.55 -4.84 -13.39
N ARG A 520 -16.51 -5.19 -14.17
CA ARG A 520 -15.87 -6.51 -14.12
C ARG A 520 -15.27 -6.80 -12.74
N ASN A 521 -14.67 -5.81 -12.09
CA ASN A 521 -14.15 -5.93 -10.73
C ASN A 521 -15.28 -6.13 -9.72
N GLY A 522 -16.23 -5.19 -9.68
CA GLY A 522 -17.28 -5.12 -8.68
C GLY A 522 -18.24 -6.32 -8.69
N LEU A 523 -18.57 -6.84 -9.88
CA LEU A 523 -19.48 -7.99 -10.03
C LEU A 523 -18.80 -9.36 -10.00
N MET A 524 -17.48 -9.43 -10.24
CA MET A 524 -16.79 -10.73 -10.38
C MET A 524 -15.39 -10.76 -9.78
N VAL A 525 -14.43 -10.06 -10.40
CA VAL A 525 -12.99 -10.36 -10.20
C VAL A 525 -12.55 -10.16 -8.75
N GLN A 526 -13.14 -9.22 -8.01
CA GLN A 526 -12.77 -8.99 -6.62
C GLN A 526 -13.08 -10.18 -5.70
N LEU A 527 -14.00 -11.07 -6.09
CA LEU A 527 -14.39 -12.24 -5.29
C LEU A 527 -13.27 -13.28 -5.18
N ALA A 528 -12.23 -13.19 -6.03
CA ALA A 528 -11.03 -14.02 -5.90
C ALA A 528 -10.30 -13.82 -4.55
N ARG A 529 -10.59 -12.73 -3.82
CA ARG A 529 -10.02 -12.40 -2.50
C ARG A 529 -10.87 -12.87 -1.33
N ILE A 530 -12.01 -13.52 -1.58
CA ILE A 530 -12.97 -13.91 -0.56
C ILE A 530 -12.89 -15.42 -0.34
N GLU A 531 -12.84 -15.85 0.92
CA GLU A 531 -12.87 -17.27 1.29
C GLU A 531 -14.23 -17.92 0.93
N PRO A 532 -14.26 -19.18 0.45
CA PRO A 532 -15.50 -19.86 0.10
C PRO A 532 -16.57 -19.79 1.21
N GLY A 533 -17.79 -19.36 0.86
CA GLY A 533 -18.89 -19.22 1.81
C GLY A 533 -18.90 -17.90 2.61
N ALA A 534 -17.85 -17.09 2.53
CA ALA A 534 -17.79 -15.79 3.21
C ALA A 534 -18.51 -14.68 2.41
N ASN A 535 -18.78 -13.57 3.09
CA ASN A 535 -19.29 -12.33 2.51
C ASN A 535 -18.20 -11.26 2.43
N ILE A 536 -18.48 -10.14 1.77
CA ILE A 536 -17.51 -9.03 1.70
C ILE A 536 -17.53 -8.25 3.02
N GLU A 537 -16.35 -8.06 3.60
CA GLU A 537 -16.16 -7.26 4.82
C GLU A 537 -15.45 -5.92 4.56
N GLN A 538 -14.45 -5.92 3.67
CA GLN A 538 -13.59 -4.76 3.43
C GLN A 538 -14.38 -3.59 2.78
N THR A 539 -14.20 -2.39 3.32
CA THR A 539 -14.95 -1.17 2.99
C THR A 539 -15.02 -0.85 1.50
N HIS A 540 -13.88 -0.86 0.80
CA HIS A 540 -13.81 -0.51 -0.62
C HIS A 540 -14.39 -1.62 -1.51
N MET A 541 -14.20 -2.90 -1.16
CA MET A 541 -14.83 -4.01 -1.86
C MET A 541 -16.36 -3.96 -1.74
N ARG A 542 -16.88 -3.60 -0.56
CA ARG A 542 -18.32 -3.37 -0.34
C ARG A 542 -18.82 -2.24 -1.23
N ASN A 543 -18.11 -1.12 -1.30
CA ASN A 543 -18.47 0.03 -2.12
C ASN A 543 -18.59 -0.40 -3.61
N ARG A 544 -17.59 -1.13 -4.13
CA ARG A 544 -17.47 -1.46 -5.56
C ARG A 544 -18.53 -2.47 -5.97
N GLN A 545 -18.77 -3.44 -5.08
CA GLN A 545 -19.87 -4.38 -5.25
C GLN A 545 -21.22 -3.65 -5.21
N ALA A 546 -21.41 -2.75 -4.25
CA ALA A 546 -22.67 -2.04 -4.07
C ALA A 546 -23.05 -1.21 -5.30
N ILE A 547 -22.11 -0.40 -5.79
CA ILE A 547 -22.26 0.40 -7.00
C ILE A 547 -22.60 -0.52 -8.19
N SER A 548 -21.76 -1.53 -8.43
CA SER A 548 -21.88 -2.37 -9.62
C SER A 548 -23.17 -3.21 -9.63
N LYS A 549 -23.56 -3.79 -8.47
CA LYS A 549 -24.82 -4.54 -8.35
C LYS A 549 -26.04 -3.64 -8.50
N TRP A 550 -26.01 -2.44 -7.92
CA TRP A 550 -27.13 -1.50 -8.03
C TRP A 550 -27.34 -1.07 -9.49
N VAL A 551 -26.29 -0.64 -10.21
CA VAL A 551 -26.43 -0.22 -11.61
C VAL A 551 -26.75 -1.40 -12.52
N TYR A 552 -26.22 -2.60 -12.24
CA TYR A 552 -26.62 -3.81 -12.95
C TYR A 552 -28.11 -4.08 -12.79
N GLU A 553 -28.63 -4.09 -11.55
CA GLU A 553 -30.05 -4.34 -11.29
C GLU A 553 -30.96 -3.30 -11.93
N ARG A 554 -30.64 -2.01 -11.78
CA ARG A 554 -31.44 -0.90 -12.31
C ARG A 554 -31.36 -0.79 -13.84
N GLY A 555 -30.25 -1.22 -14.43
CA GLY A 555 -30.04 -1.24 -15.88
C GLY A 555 -30.65 -2.45 -16.59
N LYS A 556 -31.13 -3.48 -15.87
CA LYS A 556 -31.71 -4.69 -16.48
C LYS A 556 -32.83 -4.43 -17.49
N PRO A 557 -33.84 -3.57 -17.23
CA PRO A 557 -34.94 -3.36 -18.17
C PRO A 557 -34.49 -2.80 -19.53
N ASP A 558 -33.37 -2.08 -19.54
CA ASP A 558 -32.77 -1.44 -20.72
C ASP A 558 -31.58 -2.23 -21.28
N ASN A 559 -31.25 -3.39 -20.70
CA ASN A 559 -30.08 -4.20 -21.01
C ASN A 559 -28.74 -3.41 -20.99
N VAL A 560 -28.59 -2.45 -20.06
CA VAL A 560 -27.41 -1.58 -19.96
C VAL A 560 -26.13 -2.38 -19.71
N ILE A 561 -26.21 -3.35 -18.79
CA ILE A 561 -25.17 -4.34 -18.50
C ILE A 561 -25.79 -5.72 -18.66
N GLU A 562 -25.20 -6.56 -19.50
CA GLU A 562 -25.67 -7.90 -19.81
C GLU A 562 -24.77 -8.96 -19.18
N LYS A 563 -25.37 -9.92 -18.47
CA LYS A 563 -24.69 -11.14 -18.01
C LYS A 563 -24.68 -12.16 -19.15
N LYS A 564 -23.55 -12.30 -19.85
CA LYS A 564 -23.35 -13.32 -20.89
C LYS A 564 -22.69 -14.56 -20.31
N VAL A 565 -23.03 -15.71 -20.88
CA VAL A 565 -22.34 -16.98 -20.61
C VAL A 565 -21.75 -17.49 -21.92
N LYS A 566 -20.44 -17.72 -21.93
CA LYS A 566 -19.72 -18.28 -23.08
C LYS A 566 -18.82 -19.40 -22.59
N ASP A 567 -18.94 -20.58 -23.19
CA ASP A 567 -18.16 -21.77 -22.84
C ASP A 567 -18.21 -22.11 -21.32
N GLY A 568 -19.39 -21.91 -20.72
CA GLY A 568 -19.63 -22.14 -19.28
C GLY A 568 -19.06 -21.06 -18.34
N LYS A 569 -18.51 -19.96 -18.89
CA LYS A 569 -17.98 -18.84 -18.10
C LYS A 569 -18.90 -17.63 -18.19
N THR A 570 -19.12 -16.97 -17.05
CA THR A 570 -19.90 -15.74 -16.92
C THR A 570 -19.04 -14.52 -17.26
N TYR A 571 -19.65 -13.55 -17.95
CA TYR A 571 -19.09 -12.23 -18.24
C TYR A 571 -20.17 -11.17 -18.05
N PHE A 572 -19.78 -9.98 -17.61
CA PHE A 572 -20.66 -8.81 -17.56
C PHE A 572 -20.21 -7.82 -18.63
N VAL A 573 -21.09 -7.51 -19.58
CA VAL A 573 -20.79 -6.71 -20.78
C VAL A 573 -21.62 -5.44 -20.75
N ILE A 574 -20.95 -4.30 -20.88
CA ILE A 574 -21.63 -3.00 -20.97
C ILE A 574 -22.10 -2.80 -22.41
N ASN A 575 -23.40 -2.67 -22.60
CA ASN A 575 -24.00 -2.44 -23.93
C ASN A 575 -24.25 -0.94 -24.19
N ASP A 576 -24.42 -0.14 -23.14
CA ASP A 576 -24.74 1.29 -23.24
C ASP A 576 -24.02 2.09 -22.14
N TYR A 577 -22.87 2.67 -22.48
CA TYR A 577 -22.05 3.44 -21.55
C TYR A 577 -22.72 4.75 -21.11
N ASP A 578 -23.55 5.37 -21.96
CA ASP A 578 -24.22 6.63 -21.64
C ASP A 578 -25.38 6.40 -20.65
N LYS A 579 -26.17 5.34 -20.86
CA LYS A 579 -27.15 4.92 -19.86
C LYS A 579 -26.49 4.52 -18.54
N LEU A 580 -25.32 3.88 -18.59
CA LEU A 580 -24.58 3.56 -17.38
C LEU A 580 -24.10 4.83 -16.63
N LYS A 581 -23.57 5.83 -17.35
CA LYS A 581 -23.25 7.16 -16.77
C LYS A 581 -24.48 7.77 -16.07
N ASN A 582 -25.66 7.69 -16.69
CA ASN A 582 -26.90 8.19 -16.08
C ASN A 582 -27.28 7.42 -14.80
N LEU A 583 -27.09 6.11 -14.77
CA LEU A 583 -27.32 5.30 -13.56
C LEU A 583 -26.34 5.65 -12.44
N PHE A 584 -25.05 5.85 -12.75
CA PHE A 584 -24.09 6.37 -11.77
C PHE A 584 -24.52 7.74 -11.24
N GLY A 585 -24.99 8.64 -12.11
CA GLY A 585 -25.51 9.95 -11.70
C GLY A 585 -26.72 9.86 -10.76
N GLN A 586 -27.66 8.94 -11.01
CA GLN A 586 -28.80 8.69 -10.14
C GLN A 586 -28.37 8.16 -8.77
N LEU A 587 -27.46 7.18 -8.76
CA LEU A 587 -26.96 6.62 -7.52
C LEU A 587 -26.13 7.64 -6.73
N LEU A 588 -25.30 8.45 -7.40
CA LEU A 588 -24.54 9.54 -6.76
C LEU A 588 -25.47 10.50 -6.03
N LYS A 589 -26.58 10.88 -6.67
CA LYS A 589 -27.58 11.77 -6.07
C LYS A 589 -28.18 11.17 -4.79
N GLU A 590 -28.50 9.89 -4.79
CA GLU A 590 -29.08 9.21 -3.62
C GLU A 590 -28.05 9.02 -2.50
N ILE A 591 -26.82 8.61 -2.83
CA ILE A 591 -25.77 8.42 -1.81
C ILE A 591 -25.37 9.77 -1.19
N GLN A 592 -25.30 10.84 -1.99
CA GLN A 592 -25.11 12.18 -1.45
C GLN A 592 -26.28 12.60 -0.55
N ARG A 593 -27.53 12.30 -0.90
CA ARG A 593 -28.70 12.57 -0.03
C ARG A 593 -28.56 11.85 1.32
N ILE A 594 -28.27 10.55 1.29
CA ILE A 594 -28.06 9.73 2.50
C ILE A 594 -27.00 10.36 3.41
N LYS A 595 -25.85 10.76 2.83
CA LYS A 595 -24.78 11.45 3.57
C LYS A 595 -25.25 12.78 4.14
N SER A 596 -25.82 13.64 3.29
CA SER A 596 -26.18 15.01 3.65
C SER A 596 -27.32 15.11 4.66
N GLU A 597 -28.20 14.12 4.71
CA GLU A 597 -29.33 14.04 5.65
C GLU A 597 -29.04 13.17 6.88
N GLY A 598 -27.94 12.42 6.89
CA GLY A 598 -27.61 11.49 7.98
C GLY A 598 -28.54 10.29 8.07
N ASP A 599 -29.05 9.81 6.92
CA ASP A 599 -30.05 8.75 6.82
C ASP A 599 -29.42 7.37 7.02
N TYR A 600 -29.22 7.00 8.29
CA TYR A 600 -28.60 5.74 8.68
C TYR A 600 -29.30 4.52 8.06
N ASP A 601 -30.63 4.48 8.08
CA ASP A 601 -31.38 3.30 7.65
C ASP A 601 -31.28 3.10 6.14
N ALA A 602 -31.37 4.17 5.33
CA ALA A 602 -31.14 4.06 3.89
C ALA A 602 -29.71 3.64 3.57
N GLY A 603 -28.71 4.22 4.25
CA GLY A 603 -27.30 3.86 4.08
C GLY A 603 -27.00 2.41 4.42
N LYS A 604 -27.50 1.94 5.58
CA LYS A 604 -27.46 0.54 5.99
C LYS A 604 -28.10 -0.36 4.95
N ASN A 605 -29.34 -0.07 4.55
CA ASN A 605 -30.08 -0.90 3.61
C ASN A 605 -29.37 -1.01 2.26
N PHE A 606 -28.78 0.07 1.77
CA PHE A 606 -28.00 0.06 0.53
C PHE A 606 -26.79 -0.87 0.64
N ILE A 607 -25.95 -0.71 1.67
CA ILE A 607 -24.73 -1.53 1.83
C ILE A 607 -25.07 -2.99 2.11
N GLU A 608 -26.02 -3.28 2.99
CA GLU A 608 -26.40 -4.66 3.33
C GLU A 608 -27.05 -5.40 2.15
N THR A 609 -27.74 -4.67 1.28
CA THR A 609 -28.38 -5.26 0.08
C THR A 609 -27.37 -5.49 -1.03
N TYR A 610 -26.57 -4.49 -1.37
CA TYR A 610 -25.74 -4.52 -2.58
C TYR A 610 -24.24 -4.73 -2.30
N GLY A 611 -23.74 -4.33 -1.12
CA GLY A 611 -22.32 -4.34 -0.79
C GLY A 611 -21.81 -5.60 -0.09
N VAL A 612 -22.65 -6.27 0.72
CA VAL A 612 -22.18 -7.37 1.61
C VAL A 612 -22.29 -8.75 0.97
N LYS A 613 -23.49 -9.13 0.52
CA LYS A 613 -23.80 -10.53 0.16
C LYS A 613 -23.09 -10.97 -1.11
N VAL A 614 -22.40 -12.11 -1.07
CA VAL A 614 -21.73 -12.70 -2.22
C VAL A 614 -22.63 -13.74 -2.89
N ASP A 615 -22.73 -13.68 -4.22
CA ASP A 615 -23.32 -14.76 -5.03
C ASP A 615 -22.34 -15.94 -5.06
N GLN A 616 -22.68 -17.00 -4.34
CA GLN A 616 -21.78 -18.13 -4.12
C GLN A 616 -21.53 -18.96 -5.39
N GLU A 617 -22.43 -18.93 -6.37
CA GLU A 617 -22.20 -19.63 -7.65
C GLU A 617 -21.18 -18.88 -8.49
N ILE A 618 -21.34 -17.55 -8.59
CA ILE A 618 -20.35 -16.69 -9.27
C ILE A 618 -19.01 -16.73 -8.54
N HIS A 619 -19.02 -16.73 -7.21
CA HIS A 619 -17.79 -16.80 -6.41
C HIS A 619 -17.02 -18.09 -6.68
N LYS A 620 -17.71 -19.24 -6.66
CA LYS A 620 -17.11 -20.52 -7.01
C LYS A 620 -16.52 -20.50 -8.42
N GLU A 621 -17.26 -19.98 -9.39
CA GLU A 621 -16.79 -19.85 -10.78
C GLU A 621 -15.52 -18.98 -10.87
N VAL A 622 -15.52 -17.82 -10.19
CA VAL A 622 -14.38 -16.90 -10.14
C VAL A 622 -13.17 -17.60 -9.54
N LEU A 623 -13.32 -18.29 -8.40
CA LEU A 623 -12.21 -19.02 -7.76
C LEU A 623 -11.65 -20.13 -8.68
N GLU A 624 -12.51 -20.88 -9.36
CA GLU A 624 -12.09 -21.93 -10.30
C GLU A 624 -11.33 -21.36 -11.51
N ARG A 625 -11.78 -20.23 -12.05
CA ARG A 625 -11.11 -19.53 -13.17
C ARG A 625 -9.81 -18.90 -12.72
N TYR A 626 -9.82 -18.20 -11.59
CA TYR A 626 -8.65 -17.51 -11.03
C TYR A 626 -7.54 -18.50 -10.66
N LYS A 627 -7.90 -19.66 -10.09
CA LYS A 627 -6.94 -20.73 -9.77
C LYS A 627 -6.16 -21.22 -11.00
N LYS A 628 -6.78 -21.22 -12.20
CA LYS A 628 -6.10 -21.62 -13.45
C LYS A 628 -5.07 -20.61 -13.93
N LEU A 629 -5.17 -19.36 -13.50
CA LEU A 629 -4.18 -18.31 -13.80
C LEU A 629 -2.90 -18.48 -12.99
N ASN A 630 -2.94 -19.29 -11.92
CA ASN A 630 -1.81 -19.54 -11.04
C ASN A 630 -1.17 -18.23 -10.53
N ILE A 631 -1.99 -17.23 -10.22
CA ILE A 631 -1.55 -15.94 -9.67
C ILE A 631 -1.51 -16.07 -8.16
N ALA A 632 -0.36 -15.79 -7.54
CA ALA A 632 -0.28 -15.70 -6.10
C ALA A 632 -1.19 -14.57 -5.55
N PRO A 633 -1.97 -14.84 -4.48
CA PRO A 633 -2.98 -13.91 -3.96
C PRO A 633 -2.36 -12.68 -3.28
N TYR A 634 -1.13 -12.81 -2.77
CA TYR A 634 -0.40 -11.72 -2.12
C TYR A 634 0.78 -11.29 -2.99
N ALA A 635 1.18 -10.04 -2.83
CA ALA A 635 2.28 -9.48 -3.59
C ALA A 635 3.05 -8.47 -2.77
N GLY A 636 4.35 -8.37 -3.07
CA GLY A 636 5.22 -7.37 -2.49
C GLY A 636 6.33 -7.01 -3.46
N PHE A 637 7.15 -6.03 -3.09
CA PHE A 637 8.03 -5.36 -4.02
C PHE A 637 9.51 -5.49 -3.65
N ILE A 638 10.33 -5.61 -4.69
CA ILE A 638 11.77 -5.35 -4.63
C ILE A 638 11.96 -3.84 -4.78
N ASN A 639 12.55 -3.22 -3.76
CA ASN A 639 12.88 -1.80 -3.79
C ASN A 639 13.96 -1.51 -4.88
N PRO A 640 13.95 -0.34 -5.52
CA PRO A 640 15.11 0.19 -6.24
C PRO A 640 16.29 0.42 -5.29
N LYS A 641 17.49 0.51 -5.86
CA LYS A 641 18.73 0.81 -5.15
C LYS A 641 19.27 2.17 -5.58
N LEU A 642 19.43 3.08 -4.61
CA LEU A 642 20.11 4.35 -4.85
C LEU A 642 21.63 4.19 -4.69
N VAL A 643 22.38 4.63 -5.70
CA VAL A 643 23.85 4.55 -5.75
C VAL A 643 24.43 5.96 -5.87
N PRO A 644 25.11 6.48 -4.83
CA PRO A 644 25.73 7.79 -4.90
C PRO A 644 26.98 7.73 -5.78
N VAL A 645 27.15 8.74 -6.63
CA VAL A 645 28.38 8.98 -7.39
C VAL A 645 29.21 9.99 -6.60
N MET A 646 30.40 9.57 -6.18
CA MET A 646 31.25 10.34 -5.27
C MET A 646 32.40 11.02 -6.02
N GLU A 647 32.71 12.25 -5.64
CA GLU A 647 33.98 12.93 -5.90
C GLU A 647 34.61 13.29 -4.55
N GLY A 648 35.59 12.51 -4.12
CA GLY A 648 36.06 12.55 -2.73
C GLY A 648 34.92 12.17 -1.76
N GLU A 649 34.63 13.05 -0.80
CA GLU A 649 33.53 12.87 0.17
C GLU A 649 32.20 13.48 -0.30
N LYS A 650 32.16 14.11 -1.47
CA LYS A 650 30.99 14.83 -1.98
C LYS A 650 30.19 13.96 -2.96
N ILE A 651 28.88 13.95 -2.80
CA ILE A 651 27.95 13.38 -3.80
C ILE A 651 27.82 14.35 -4.97
N ILE A 652 28.13 13.89 -6.18
CA ILE A 652 28.00 14.67 -7.43
C ILE A 652 26.82 14.21 -8.30
N ASP A 653 26.30 13.01 -8.05
CA ASP A 653 25.07 12.49 -8.63
C ASP A 653 24.54 11.33 -7.76
N VAL A 654 23.28 10.96 -7.92
CA VAL A 654 22.72 9.73 -7.34
C VAL A 654 21.99 8.99 -8.46
N LYS A 655 22.42 7.78 -8.73
CA LYS A 655 21.82 6.89 -9.73
C LYS A 655 20.82 5.97 -9.07
N ILE A 656 19.84 5.52 -9.85
CA ILE A 656 18.88 4.50 -9.46
C ILE A 656 19.11 3.22 -10.26
N GLU A 657 19.19 2.10 -9.56
CA GLU A 657 19.25 0.75 -10.12
C GLU A 657 17.98 -0.01 -9.72
N TYR A 658 17.52 -0.94 -10.56
CA TYR A 658 16.30 -1.71 -10.32
C TYR A 658 16.65 -3.20 -10.23
N PRO A 659 16.97 -3.75 -9.04
CA PRO A 659 17.28 -5.17 -8.88
C PRO A 659 16.14 -6.09 -9.38
N GLU A 660 16.48 -7.27 -9.86
CA GLU A 660 15.51 -8.25 -10.39
C GLU A 660 15.32 -9.49 -9.51
N ASP A 661 16.17 -9.68 -8.50
CA ASP A 661 16.18 -10.85 -7.64
C ASP A 661 15.88 -10.46 -6.19
N PHE A 662 14.84 -11.08 -5.63
CA PHE A 662 14.37 -10.80 -4.27
C PHE A 662 15.38 -11.28 -3.22
N MET A 663 15.99 -12.45 -3.46
CA MET A 663 16.97 -13.03 -2.55
C MET A 663 18.25 -12.20 -2.52
N GLU A 664 18.75 -11.75 -3.67
CA GLU A 664 19.91 -10.85 -3.74
C GLU A 664 19.68 -9.56 -2.97
N GLN A 665 18.50 -8.94 -3.11
CA GLN A 665 18.15 -7.75 -2.33
C GLN A 665 18.11 -8.04 -0.83
N MET A 666 17.48 -9.14 -0.42
CA MET A 666 17.36 -9.49 0.99
C MET A 666 18.72 -9.78 1.64
N LEU A 667 19.61 -10.47 0.93
CA LEU A 667 20.99 -10.71 1.37
C LEU A 667 21.80 -9.40 1.41
N PHE A 668 21.64 -8.53 0.41
CA PHE A 668 22.23 -7.19 0.44
C PHE A 668 21.77 -6.39 1.66
N TYR A 669 20.48 -6.42 1.98
CA TYR A 669 19.95 -5.75 3.17
C TYR A 669 20.47 -6.35 4.48
N SER A 670 20.56 -7.66 4.57
CA SER A 670 21.12 -8.31 5.76
C SER A 670 22.61 -8.06 5.93
N LYS A 671 23.34 -7.75 4.85
CA LYS A 671 24.74 -7.36 4.91
C LYS A 671 24.93 -5.88 5.28
N GLU A 672 24.20 -4.97 4.64
CA GLU A 672 24.45 -3.53 4.72
C GLU A 672 23.57 -2.80 5.75
N TYR A 673 22.41 -3.39 6.11
CA TYR A 673 21.35 -2.75 6.92
C TYR A 673 20.87 -3.63 8.10
N SER A 674 21.72 -4.53 8.60
CA SER A 674 21.44 -5.38 9.77
C SER A 674 22.23 -4.88 11.00
N PHE A 675 21.68 -3.92 11.73
CA PHE A 675 22.39 -3.24 12.84
C PHE A 675 22.08 -3.77 14.23
N LEU A 676 21.01 -4.54 14.43
CA LEU A 676 20.63 -5.00 15.77
C LEU A 676 21.43 -6.22 16.22
N GLN A 677 21.45 -6.48 17.52
CA GLN A 677 21.93 -7.77 18.04
C GLN A 677 20.90 -8.86 17.73
N THR A 678 21.29 -10.13 17.92
CA THR A 678 20.38 -11.26 17.64
C THR A 678 19.18 -11.28 18.58
N TYR A 679 19.39 -10.87 19.84
CA TYR A 679 18.37 -10.71 20.85
C TYR A 679 18.47 -9.29 21.42
N ASN A 680 17.34 -8.63 21.63
CA ASN A 680 17.27 -7.20 21.98
C ASN A 680 16.37 -6.94 23.19
#